data_AF-A0A1E4SI47-F1
#
_entry.id   AF-A0A1E4SI47-F1
#
_cell.length_a   1.000
_cell.length_b   1.000
_cell.length_c   1.000
_cell.angle_alpha   90.00
_cell.angle_beta   90.00
_cell.angle_gamma   90.00
#
_symmetry.space_group_name_H-M   'P 1'
#
loop_
_entity.id
_entity.type
_entity.pdbx_description
1 polymer ?
#
loop_
_entity_poly.entity_id
_entity_poly.type
_entity_poly.pdbx_seq_one_letter_code
_entity_poly.pdbx_strand_id
1 'polypeptide(L)'
;MKFSHSLQFNAVPEWTSKYIAYTTLKKLIYSLQRENLRQQLKDRRTDDEDMEAAHLISNEYSSISQGSSSGASTSMVFLAALDAELKKIDEFYQTQEAYVYQTMDDLIIDIENFEKELGGSSYLSGRKDSEINLFTLDANETSHSAGGYVSNTTDFDTQAEDFDNDDDDEEEPYHGEPGAEYDQAARGRSKSLELANSKSIDTYLKSPKSPRLWNSLNNASDGNTLPPQLVLLSENRVILRKRVIGLFTTLSELKSYIELNQTGFKKALKKFDKSLNTNLKDDYLNKLPLETYIFREGTMATLKDHIDSLIKLYALICNHGQDLETAKAELSIHLREHVVWERNTVWRDMIGLERKTYAANSKLMSGGDRLSGDKGDRKSGDGKLKSTFNLSLRNPAILKLILIFTVTLLLLLFSPFEDEAQNHCFALVICASLLWATETIPLFVTSLLIPLLIVVLGVVKNPDGTLMNAEDSSKFILSTMWNSVILLLLGGFTLAAALSKYHIAKLISTWILSKAGTNPLVVLLTVMSVALFASMWVSNVAAPVLCFSIIQPLLRTLPKGSRFINALILGIALASNIGGMASPIALPQNMIAIGAMDPQPSWGQWFVIAIPVCILLLVLIWGFLLLTFNTLNTQLVAIRTIDDKFSGIQWYIVGVSGGTIFLWCIASRLLGIFGEMGIIALIPVILFFGPGLLTTEDFNNYPWNIVVLAMGGTALGKAVALLGLLATIATTIQEQVEDFSLFGVTLTFGLLILIMATFVSHTVAALIIIPLVAEIGNHMPDPHPRLLIMASALLCSAAMGLPTSGFPNVTAICMTDEFGKPYLTVGTFITRGVPSSIIAYAIIVSVGYATMRLINF
;
A
#
# COMPACT_ATOMS: atom_id res chain seq x y z
N MET A 1 16.31 23.81 -0.63
CA MET A 1 16.65 22.47 -0.10
C MET A 1 18.04 22.47 0.51
N LYS A 2 18.25 21.79 1.65
CA LYS A 2 19.61 21.50 2.17
C LYS A 2 20.29 20.56 1.17
N PHE A 3 21.57 20.77 0.86
CA PHE A 3 22.29 19.99 -0.16
C PHE A 3 22.20 18.46 0.03
N SER A 4 22.08 17.97 1.27
CA SER A 4 21.85 16.55 1.55
C SER A 4 20.58 16.00 0.87
N HIS A 5 19.45 16.71 0.93
CA HIS A 5 18.22 16.31 0.25
C HIS A 5 18.34 16.46 -1.26
N SER A 6 19.07 17.49 -1.72
CA SER A 6 19.34 17.68 -3.15
C SER A 6 20.23 16.57 -3.72
N LEU A 7 21.16 16.03 -2.94
CA LEU A 7 22.00 14.91 -3.35
C LEU A 7 21.18 13.63 -3.41
N GLN A 8 20.38 13.34 -2.38
CA GLN A 8 19.48 12.18 -2.37
C GLN A 8 18.45 12.20 -3.52
N PHE A 9 17.95 13.38 -3.90
CA PHE A 9 16.97 13.50 -4.98
C PHE A 9 17.55 13.41 -6.39
N ASN A 10 18.85 13.65 -6.55
CA ASN A 10 19.51 13.62 -7.86
C ASN A 10 20.51 12.46 -8.00
N ALA A 11 20.67 11.66 -6.94
CA ALA A 11 21.45 10.44 -6.99
C ALA A 11 20.65 9.35 -7.70
N VAL A 12 21.36 8.54 -8.49
CA VAL A 12 20.83 7.28 -9.02
C VAL A 12 20.57 6.34 -7.84
N PRO A 13 19.38 5.74 -7.72
CA PRO A 13 18.98 4.94 -6.54
C PRO A 13 20.02 3.87 -6.17
N GLU A 14 20.47 3.11 -7.17
CA GLU A 14 21.44 2.03 -7.02
C GLU A 14 22.83 2.50 -6.57
N TRP A 15 23.20 3.75 -6.89
CA TRP A 15 24.53 4.30 -6.59
C TRP A 15 24.55 5.15 -5.33
N THR A 16 23.43 5.27 -4.61
CA THR A 16 23.27 6.18 -3.46
C THR A 16 24.37 6.04 -2.41
N SER A 17 24.83 4.81 -2.13
CA SER A 17 25.91 4.51 -1.17
C SER A 17 27.31 4.90 -1.67
N LYS A 18 27.48 5.03 -2.98
CA LYS A 18 28.74 5.35 -3.67
C LYS A 18 28.95 6.86 -3.83
N TYR A 19 27.89 7.67 -3.77
CA TYR A 19 28.00 9.12 -3.66
C TYR A 19 28.67 9.57 -2.36
N ILE A 20 29.18 10.80 -2.35
CA ILE A 20 29.76 11.42 -1.16
C ILE A 20 28.78 11.42 0.02
N ALA A 21 29.22 10.88 1.15
CA ALA A 21 28.44 10.80 2.39
C ALA A 21 28.39 12.18 3.10
N TYR A 22 27.75 13.17 2.46
CA TYR A 22 27.74 14.55 2.94
C TYR A 22 27.13 14.71 4.34
N THR A 23 26.18 13.85 4.73
CA THR A 23 25.54 13.87 6.05
C THR A 23 26.48 13.38 7.15
N THR A 24 27.27 12.33 6.91
CA THR A 24 28.25 11.80 7.86
C THR A 24 29.42 12.78 8.00
N LEU A 25 29.95 13.30 6.89
CA LEU A 25 30.98 14.35 6.89
C LEU A 25 30.50 15.59 7.65
N LYS A 26 29.23 15.99 7.47
CA LYS A 26 28.64 17.09 8.24
C LYS A 26 28.56 16.80 9.73
N LYS A 27 28.21 15.57 10.15
CA LYS A 27 28.21 15.16 11.57
C LYS A 27 29.63 15.19 12.14
N LEU A 28 30.61 14.69 11.38
CA LEU A 28 32.03 14.73 11.73
C LEU A 28 32.50 16.18 11.94
N ILE A 29 32.20 17.10 11.01
CA ILE A 29 32.52 18.53 11.14
C ILE A 29 31.97 19.11 12.46
N TYR A 30 30.73 18.80 12.84
CA TYR A 30 30.16 19.27 14.10
C TYR A 30 30.79 18.62 15.33
N SER A 31 31.16 17.34 15.26
CA SER A 31 31.88 16.65 16.32
C SER A 31 33.23 17.31 16.59
N LEU A 32 34.01 17.51 15.52
CA LEU A 32 35.32 18.17 15.56
C LEU A 32 35.21 19.62 16.04
N GLN A 33 34.17 20.35 15.63
CA GLN A 33 33.89 21.69 16.14
C GLN A 33 33.61 21.68 17.66
N ARG A 34 32.82 20.72 18.14
CA ARG A 34 32.50 20.57 19.58
C ARG A 34 33.74 20.21 20.39
N GLU A 35 34.60 19.36 19.86
CA GLU A 35 35.86 18.97 20.48
C GLU A 35 36.84 20.13 20.59
N ASN A 36 37.02 20.90 19.51
CA ASN A 36 37.85 22.10 19.51
C ASN A 36 37.35 23.14 20.53
N LEU A 37 36.03 23.38 20.61
CA LEU A 37 35.44 24.24 21.63
C LEU A 37 35.64 23.70 23.06
N ARG A 38 35.59 22.38 23.26
CA ARG A 38 35.80 21.75 24.57
C ARG A 38 37.27 21.85 25.01
N GLN A 39 38.22 21.74 24.08
CA GLN A 39 39.64 21.98 24.33
C GLN A 39 39.92 23.45 24.65
N GLN A 40 39.38 24.40 23.89
CA GLN A 40 39.50 25.84 24.21
C GLN A 40 38.92 26.19 25.59
N LEU A 41 37.87 25.51 26.03
CA LEU A 41 37.30 25.64 27.38
C LEU A 41 38.15 24.97 28.47
N LYS A 42 38.92 23.94 28.14
CA LYS A 42 39.90 23.30 29.05
C LYS A 42 41.15 24.17 29.20
N ASP A 43 41.70 24.70 28.11
CA ASP A 43 42.86 25.60 28.13
C ASP A 43 42.55 26.92 28.87
N ARG A 44 41.30 27.39 28.86
CA ARG A 44 40.83 28.52 29.68
C ARG A 44 40.60 28.19 31.16
N ARG A 45 40.52 26.91 31.53
CA ARG A 45 40.35 26.46 32.92
C ARG A 45 41.66 26.07 33.58
N THR A 46 42.74 25.88 32.82
CA THR A 46 44.06 25.57 33.37
C THR A 46 44.82 26.78 33.90
N ASP A 47 44.28 28.00 33.79
CA ASP A 47 44.85 29.20 34.44
C ASP A 47 44.35 29.42 35.88
N ASP A 48 43.30 28.71 36.33
CA ASP A 48 42.78 28.77 37.70
C ASP A 48 42.44 27.36 38.21
N GLU A 49 43.37 26.82 39.00
CA GLU A 49 43.20 25.76 40.01
C GLU A 49 42.97 24.28 39.55
N ASP A 50 43.99 23.50 39.91
CA ASP A 50 44.00 22.13 40.42
C ASP A 50 44.03 20.89 39.50
N MET A 51 45.21 20.25 39.61
CA MET A 51 45.52 18.83 39.46
C MET A 51 44.52 17.94 40.21
N GLU A 52 43.48 17.39 39.57
CA GLU A 52 42.85 16.15 40.08
C GLU A 52 41.90 15.38 39.13
N ALA A 53 41.96 15.60 37.80
CA ALA A 53 41.08 14.87 36.86
C ALA A 53 41.83 14.24 35.67
N ALA A 54 43.10 13.87 35.88
CA ALA A 54 43.95 13.23 34.87
C ALA A 54 44.06 11.72 35.09
N HIS A 55 42.95 11.01 35.23
CA HIS A 55 42.95 9.55 35.07
C HIS A 55 41.60 9.12 34.50
N LEU A 56 41.66 8.19 33.53
CA LEU A 56 40.56 7.54 32.80
C LEU A 56 40.13 8.19 31.48
N ILE A 57 41.01 8.17 30.47
CA ILE A 57 40.72 7.56 29.15
C ILE A 57 42.03 6.93 28.64
N SER A 58 41.93 5.68 28.19
CA SER A 58 43.00 4.80 27.70
C SER A 58 43.83 5.41 26.56
N ASN A 59 45.13 5.52 26.81
CA ASN A 59 46.18 5.70 25.82
C ASN A 59 46.41 4.37 25.08
N GLU A 60 45.94 4.27 23.85
CA GLU A 60 46.61 3.49 22.79
C GLU A 60 46.62 4.40 21.56
N TYR A 61 47.81 4.67 21.01
CA TYR A 61 48.11 5.60 19.90
C TYR A 61 48.41 7.08 20.21
N SER A 62 49.00 7.40 21.36
CA SER A 62 49.65 8.71 21.51
C SER A 62 51.03 8.60 22.18
N SER A 63 52.02 8.29 21.36
CA SER A 63 53.41 8.70 21.62
C SER A 63 54.13 8.88 20.29
N ILE A 64 54.29 10.14 19.87
CA ILE A 64 55.58 10.76 19.49
C ILE A 64 55.32 12.15 18.87
N SER A 65 56.11 13.09 19.37
CA SER A 65 56.39 14.46 18.89
C SER A 65 55.46 15.60 19.33
N GLN A 66 56.09 16.44 20.17
CA GLN A 66 55.64 17.67 20.79
C GLN A 66 55.56 18.84 19.80
N GLY A 67 54.71 19.82 20.13
CA GLY A 67 55.02 21.23 19.88
C GLY A 67 54.75 21.75 18.47
N SER A 68 53.49 21.78 18.03
CA SER A 68 52.87 22.86 17.25
C SER A 68 51.53 22.41 16.65
N SER A 69 50.53 23.29 16.68
CA SER A 69 49.24 23.23 15.94
C SER A 69 48.18 22.18 16.35
N SER A 70 47.33 22.52 17.33
CA SER A 70 46.07 21.78 17.60
C SER A 70 45.08 21.81 16.41
N GLY A 71 45.21 22.81 15.52
CA GLY A 71 44.47 22.87 14.25
C GLY A 71 44.89 21.80 13.23
N ALA A 72 46.11 21.26 13.31
CA ALA A 72 46.60 20.27 12.34
C ALA A 72 46.00 18.88 12.58
N SER A 73 45.84 18.46 13.85
CA SER A 73 45.25 17.15 14.17
C SER A 73 43.77 17.05 13.76
N THR A 74 42.99 18.11 13.97
CA THR A 74 41.57 18.16 13.55
C THR A 74 41.43 18.15 12.02
N SER A 75 42.31 18.87 11.34
CA SER A 75 42.34 18.94 9.88
C SER A 75 42.76 17.60 9.26
N MET A 76 43.71 16.88 9.86
CA MET A 76 44.13 15.56 9.40
C MET A 76 43.01 14.52 9.49
N VAL A 77 42.23 14.50 10.57
CA VAL A 77 41.09 13.55 10.71
C VAL A 77 40.02 13.80 9.65
N PHE A 78 39.71 15.07 9.36
CA PHE A 78 38.74 15.40 8.32
C PHE A 78 39.25 15.10 6.91
N LEU A 79 40.53 15.41 6.62
CA LEU A 79 41.14 15.08 5.34
C LEU A 79 41.19 13.57 5.11
N ALA A 80 41.56 12.77 6.11
CA ALA A 80 41.55 11.30 6.01
C ALA A 80 40.15 10.74 5.70
N ALA A 81 39.10 11.28 6.33
CA ALA A 81 37.72 10.89 6.02
C ALA A 81 37.28 11.33 4.61
N LEU A 82 37.78 12.47 4.14
CA LEU A 82 37.47 13.01 2.82
C LEU A 82 38.21 12.25 1.71
N ASP A 83 39.45 11.83 1.96
CA ASP A 83 40.27 10.99 1.08
C ASP A 83 39.70 9.56 0.98
N ALA A 84 39.17 9.02 2.09
CA ALA A 84 38.47 7.73 2.08
C ALA A 84 37.21 7.78 1.19
N GLU A 85 36.42 8.85 1.29
CA GLU A 85 35.28 9.08 0.41
C GLU A 85 35.68 9.30 -1.05
N LEU A 86 36.81 9.97 -1.29
CA LEU A 86 37.37 10.20 -2.61
C LEU A 86 37.80 8.88 -3.28
N LYS A 87 38.52 8.02 -2.56
CA LYS A 87 38.93 6.69 -3.04
C LYS A 87 37.73 5.82 -3.40
N LYS A 88 36.72 5.78 -2.54
CA LYS A 88 35.45 5.05 -2.78
C LYS A 88 34.77 5.51 -4.08
N ILE A 89 34.72 6.82 -4.31
CA ILE A 89 34.08 7.42 -5.50
C ILE A 89 34.87 7.12 -6.77
N ASP A 90 36.21 7.18 -6.71
CA ASP A 90 37.10 6.94 -7.85
C ASP A 90 37.12 5.46 -8.27
N GLU A 91 37.21 4.52 -7.32
CA GLU A 91 37.15 3.08 -7.59
C GLU A 91 35.82 2.66 -8.24
N PHE A 92 34.71 3.20 -7.72
CA PHE A 92 33.39 2.94 -8.29
C PHE A 92 33.28 3.48 -9.72
N TYR A 93 33.73 4.73 -9.96
CA TYR A 93 33.65 5.34 -11.27
C TYR A 93 34.47 4.56 -12.31
N GLN A 94 35.71 4.17 -12.00
CA GLN A 94 36.55 3.40 -12.92
C GLN A 94 35.93 2.04 -13.28
N THR A 95 35.33 1.37 -12.30
CA THR A 95 34.65 0.08 -12.52
C THR A 95 33.44 0.24 -13.44
N GLN A 96 32.60 1.25 -13.18
CA GLN A 96 31.42 1.52 -13.99
C GLN A 96 31.75 2.02 -15.38
N GLU A 97 32.76 2.89 -15.52
CA GLU A 97 33.21 3.39 -16.81
C GLU A 97 33.72 2.25 -17.70
N ALA A 98 34.56 1.35 -17.16
CA ALA A 98 35.06 0.20 -17.91
C ALA A 98 33.91 -0.71 -18.40
N TYR A 99 32.91 -0.96 -17.54
CA TYR A 99 31.75 -1.76 -17.89
C TYR A 99 30.90 -1.10 -18.99
N VAL A 100 30.64 0.21 -18.88
CA VAL A 100 29.83 0.95 -19.87
C VAL A 100 30.54 1.04 -21.21
N TYR A 101 31.86 1.27 -21.22
CA TYR A 101 32.64 1.31 -22.46
C TYR A 101 32.73 -0.06 -23.14
N GLN A 102 32.89 -1.15 -22.37
CA GLN A 102 32.83 -2.50 -22.92
C GLN A 102 31.45 -2.78 -23.55
N THR A 103 30.37 -2.44 -22.86
CA THR A 103 28.99 -2.63 -23.36
C THR A 103 28.74 -1.79 -24.63
N MET A 104 29.38 -0.63 -24.74
CA MET A 104 29.34 0.23 -25.92
C MET A 104 30.10 -0.39 -27.09
N ASP A 105 31.24 -1.04 -26.86
CA ASP A 105 31.98 -1.79 -27.89
C ASP A 105 31.18 -3.01 -28.37
N ASP A 106 30.53 -3.74 -27.45
CA ASP A 106 29.66 -4.87 -27.78
C ASP A 106 28.47 -4.44 -28.64
N LEU A 107 27.86 -3.28 -28.35
CA LEU A 107 26.79 -2.72 -29.17
C LEU A 107 27.23 -2.49 -30.62
N ILE A 108 28.47 -2.07 -30.87
CA ILE A 108 28.98 -1.87 -32.22
C ILE A 108 29.09 -3.20 -32.96
N ILE A 109 29.60 -4.24 -32.29
CA ILE A 109 29.71 -5.58 -32.86
C ILE A 109 28.33 -6.09 -33.29
N ASP A 110 27.31 -5.86 -32.45
CA ASP A 110 25.94 -6.26 -32.74
C ASP A 110 25.32 -5.47 -33.89
N ILE A 111 25.61 -4.17 -34.00
CA ILE A 111 25.19 -3.35 -35.15
C ILE A 111 25.86 -3.85 -36.43
N GLU A 112 27.16 -4.16 -36.39
CA GLU A 112 27.87 -4.70 -37.56
C GLU A 112 27.32 -6.08 -37.98
N ASN A 113 26.95 -6.93 -37.02
CA ASN A 113 26.35 -8.23 -37.30
C ASN A 113 24.94 -8.07 -37.90
N PHE A 114 24.14 -7.16 -37.36
CA PHE A 114 22.83 -6.82 -37.91
C PHE A 114 22.93 -6.28 -39.35
N GLU A 115 23.90 -5.41 -39.64
CA GLU A 115 24.14 -4.90 -41.01
C GLU A 115 24.56 -6.01 -41.98
N LYS A 116 25.31 -7.02 -41.52
CA LYS A 116 25.69 -8.20 -42.34
C LYS A 116 24.46 -9.06 -42.66
N GLU A 117 23.60 -9.31 -41.69
CA GLU A 117 22.34 -10.06 -41.88
C GLU A 117 21.39 -9.33 -42.84
N LEU A 118 21.26 -8.02 -42.70
CA LEU A 118 20.46 -7.18 -43.60
C LEU A 118 20.98 -7.20 -45.04
N GLY A 119 22.31 -7.10 -45.19
CA GLY A 119 22.99 -7.17 -46.48
C GLY A 119 22.74 -8.50 -47.18
N GLY A 120 22.82 -9.61 -46.45
CA GLY A 120 22.55 -10.97 -46.95
C GLY A 120 21.11 -11.18 -47.44
N SER A 121 20.12 -10.59 -46.76
CA SER A 121 18.71 -10.65 -47.16
C SER A 121 18.42 -9.85 -48.44
N SER A 122 19.10 -8.73 -48.68
CA SER A 122 18.88 -7.91 -49.89
C SER A 122 19.27 -8.60 -51.20
N TYR A 123 20.21 -9.56 -51.17
CA TYR A 123 20.60 -10.34 -52.35
C TYR A 123 19.55 -11.37 -52.79
N LEU A 124 18.60 -11.74 -51.91
CA LEU A 124 17.48 -12.63 -52.24
C LEU A 124 16.30 -11.90 -52.90
N SER A 125 16.17 -10.58 -52.70
CA SER A 125 15.07 -9.77 -53.26
C SER A 125 15.24 -9.46 -54.76
N GLY A 126 16.41 -9.73 -55.34
CA GLY A 126 16.73 -9.43 -56.75
C GLY A 126 16.32 -10.49 -57.79
N ARG A 127 15.79 -11.65 -57.39
CA ARG A 127 15.49 -12.76 -58.33
C ARG A 127 13.98 -12.94 -58.50
N LYS A 128 13.45 -12.44 -59.63
CA LYS A 128 12.10 -12.76 -60.11
C LYS A 128 12.01 -14.23 -60.56
N ASP A 129 10.90 -14.86 -60.18
CA ASP A 129 10.25 -16.06 -60.73
C ASP A 129 11.13 -17.28 -61.03
N SER A 130 11.12 -18.27 -60.12
CA SER A 130 10.79 -19.68 -60.41
C SER A 130 11.09 -20.58 -59.21
N GLU A 131 10.08 -21.37 -58.82
CA GLU A 131 10.11 -22.60 -58.02
C GLU A 131 10.94 -22.62 -56.72
N ILE A 132 10.26 -22.43 -55.59
CA ILE A 132 10.79 -22.78 -54.27
C ILE A 132 10.54 -24.27 -54.04
N ASN A 133 11.53 -25.10 -54.37
CA ASN A 133 11.66 -26.43 -53.82
C ASN A 133 12.39 -26.37 -52.46
N LEU A 134 11.68 -26.91 -51.47
CA LEU A 134 12.07 -27.35 -50.13
C LEU A 134 13.57 -27.70 -49.97
N PHE A 135 14.25 -27.08 -49.00
CA PHE A 135 15.47 -27.62 -48.42
C PHE A 135 15.24 -27.94 -46.94
N THR A 136 15.20 -29.24 -46.67
CA THR A 136 15.31 -29.91 -45.38
C THR A 136 16.71 -29.70 -44.80
N LEU A 137 16.80 -29.29 -43.53
CA LEU A 137 18.05 -29.35 -42.77
C LEU A 137 18.08 -30.64 -41.97
N ASP A 138 18.97 -31.54 -42.38
CA ASP A 138 19.40 -32.74 -41.66
C ASP A 138 20.10 -32.36 -40.36
N ALA A 139 19.72 -33.06 -39.30
CA ALA A 139 20.40 -33.09 -38.03
C ALA A 139 21.24 -34.38 -37.93
N ASN A 140 22.57 -34.24 -37.89
CA ASN A 140 23.50 -34.98 -37.00
C ASN A 140 24.96 -34.86 -37.49
N GLU A 141 25.78 -34.11 -36.76
CA GLU A 141 26.78 -34.74 -35.90
C GLU A 141 27.26 -33.74 -34.83
N THR A 142 27.22 -34.24 -33.60
CA THR A 142 27.38 -33.58 -32.30
C THR A 142 28.80 -33.71 -31.73
N SER A 143 29.07 -32.89 -30.71
CA SER A 143 29.89 -33.12 -29.50
C SER A 143 31.23 -32.38 -29.42
N HIS A 144 31.67 -31.81 -28.28
CA HIS A 144 31.08 -31.39 -27.00
C HIS A 144 32.18 -30.57 -26.25
N SER A 145 31.78 -29.87 -25.18
CA SER A 145 32.59 -29.25 -24.09
C SER A 145 32.79 -27.73 -24.20
N ALA A 146 32.53 -26.87 -23.22
CA ALA A 146 31.87 -26.91 -21.91
C ALA A 146 31.52 -25.43 -21.61
N GLY A 147 30.42 -25.11 -20.93
CA GLY A 147 30.47 -24.87 -19.49
C GLY A 147 30.36 -23.38 -19.16
N GLY A 148 29.25 -23.01 -18.51
CA GLY A 148 29.11 -21.80 -17.70
C GLY A 148 29.02 -20.47 -18.46
N TYR A 149 27.80 -19.96 -18.59
CA TYR A 149 27.37 -18.57 -18.36
C TYR A 149 26.10 -18.33 -19.17
N VAL A 150 24.97 -18.72 -18.61
CA VAL A 150 23.65 -18.18 -18.99
C VAL A 150 23.01 -17.68 -17.71
N SER A 151 23.17 -16.38 -17.48
CA SER A 151 22.33 -15.60 -16.58
C SER A 151 21.52 -14.62 -17.42
N ASN A 152 20.21 -14.88 -17.45
CA ASN A 152 19.09 -13.95 -17.55
C ASN A 152 19.37 -12.54 -18.11
N THR A 153 18.97 -12.32 -19.37
CA THR A 153 18.42 -11.03 -19.80
C THR A 153 16.90 -11.14 -19.75
N THR A 154 16.36 -10.94 -18.55
CA THR A 154 14.93 -10.78 -18.34
C THR A 154 14.45 -9.49 -18.98
N ASP A 155 13.27 -9.60 -19.57
CA ASP A 155 12.39 -8.50 -19.94
C ASP A 155 12.47 -7.33 -18.95
N PHE A 156 12.60 -6.13 -19.53
CA PHE A 156 12.41 -4.87 -18.84
C PHE A 156 10.91 -4.73 -18.50
N ASP A 157 10.50 -5.40 -17.43
CA ASP A 157 9.32 -5.14 -16.62
C ASP A 157 9.80 -5.17 -15.15
N THR A 158 10.21 -4.01 -14.63
CA THR A 158 10.84 -3.90 -13.31
C THR A 158 9.76 -3.81 -12.22
N GLN A 159 9.38 -4.97 -11.68
CA GLN A 159 9.08 -5.14 -10.26
C GLN A 159 10.40 -5.33 -9.51
N ALA A 160 10.59 -4.56 -8.43
CA ALA A 160 11.66 -4.73 -7.48
C ALA A 160 11.22 -5.74 -6.41
N GLU A 161 12.05 -6.75 -6.13
CA GLU A 161 12.07 -7.40 -4.83
C GLU A 161 13.44 -7.15 -4.18
N ASP A 162 13.34 -6.68 -2.94
CA ASP A 162 14.42 -6.45 -1.99
C ASP A 162 14.94 -7.78 -1.43
N PHE A 163 16.25 -7.82 -1.25
CA PHE A 163 16.92 -8.69 -0.29
C PHE A 163 16.79 -8.09 1.11
N ASP A 164 16.53 -8.93 2.13
CA ASP A 164 17.53 -9.20 3.17
C ASP A 164 16.97 -10.18 4.21
N ASN A 165 17.75 -11.22 4.49
CA ASN A 165 17.70 -11.97 5.75
C ASN A 165 18.99 -11.63 6.50
N ASP A 166 18.84 -11.19 7.74
CA ASP A 166 19.92 -11.07 8.71
C ASP A 166 20.32 -12.45 9.25
N ASP A 167 21.62 -12.59 9.46
CA ASP A 167 22.35 -13.68 10.10
C ASP A 167 22.01 -13.82 11.60
N ASP A 168 22.14 -15.05 12.11
CA ASP A 168 22.47 -15.33 13.51
C ASP A 168 23.69 -16.28 13.54
N ASP A 169 24.60 -15.95 14.46
CA ASP A 169 25.97 -16.45 14.70
C ASP A 169 26.11 -17.98 14.93
N GLU A 170 27.29 -18.53 14.63
CA GLU A 170 28.10 -19.37 15.55
C GLU A 170 29.51 -19.73 14.98
N GLU A 171 30.43 -20.03 15.90
CA GLU A 171 31.89 -19.84 15.90
C GLU A 171 32.80 -20.94 15.24
N GLU A 172 34.01 -20.50 14.82
CA GLU A 172 35.33 -21.20 14.87
C GLU A 172 35.65 -22.47 14.01
N PRO A 173 36.94 -22.86 13.83
CA PRO A 173 38.13 -22.09 13.42
C PRO A 173 38.98 -22.80 12.30
N TYR A 174 40.01 -22.07 11.85
CA TYR A 174 41.10 -22.45 10.94
C TYR A 174 41.74 -23.84 11.09
N HIS A 175 42.19 -24.41 9.95
CA HIS A 175 43.42 -25.22 9.89
C HIS A 175 44.09 -25.21 8.49
N GLY A 176 45.39 -24.85 8.45
CA GLY A 176 46.39 -25.57 7.63
C GLY A 176 46.91 -24.93 6.33
N GLU A 177 47.97 -24.14 6.43
CA GLU A 177 49.04 -23.92 5.42
C GLU A 177 49.81 -25.24 5.08
N PRO A 178 50.91 -25.29 4.26
CA PRO A 178 51.48 -24.38 3.24
C PRO A 178 51.95 -25.10 1.93
N GLY A 179 52.47 -24.34 0.94
CA GLY A 179 53.73 -24.74 0.27
C GLY A 179 53.80 -24.86 -1.27
N ALA A 180 54.49 -23.88 -1.87
CA ALA A 180 55.60 -24.00 -2.84
C ALA A 180 55.41 -24.54 -4.30
N GLU A 181 55.44 -23.61 -5.26
CA GLU A 181 56.53 -23.38 -6.25
C GLU A 181 57.24 -24.58 -6.97
N TYR A 182 57.05 -24.71 -8.29
CA TYR A 182 58.01 -24.43 -9.39
C TYR A 182 57.67 -25.16 -10.72
N ASP A 183 57.71 -24.38 -11.82
CA ASP A 183 58.18 -24.68 -13.19
C ASP A 183 57.95 -26.05 -13.86
N GLN A 184 57.30 -26.07 -15.04
CA GLN A 184 57.90 -25.81 -16.36
C GLN A 184 57.13 -26.46 -17.53
N ALA A 185 57.02 -25.69 -18.62
CA ALA A 185 57.15 -26.10 -20.02
C ALA A 185 56.10 -27.02 -20.71
N ALA A 186 55.43 -26.37 -21.66
CA ALA A 186 55.33 -26.74 -23.08
C ALA A 186 54.53 -27.99 -23.49
N ARG A 187 53.39 -27.76 -24.16
CA ARG A 187 53.10 -28.13 -25.57
C ARG A 187 51.63 -27.88 -25.89
N GLY A 188 51.34 -27.13 -26.96
CA GLY A 188 49.94 -26.96 -27.36
C GLY A 188 49.62 -26.01 -28.51
N ARG A 189 50.51 -25.88 -29.50
CA ARG A 189 50.19 -25.63 -30.93
C ARG A 189 49.01 -24.67 -31.24
N SER A 190 49.37 -23.39 -31.34
CA SER A 190 48.84 -22.40 -32.28
C SER A 190 47.97 -22.98 -33.41
N LYS A 191 46.67 -22.65 -33.39
CA LYS A 191 45.88 -22.43 -34.60
C LYS A 191 45.32 -21.02 -34.52
N SER A 192 46.13 -20.11 -35.07
CA SER A 192 45.77 -18.74 -35.41
C SER A 192 44.44 -18.70 -36.17
N LEU A 193 43.40 -18.17 -35.53
CA LEU A 193 42.24 -17.57 -36.17
C LEU A 193 42.21 -16.12 -35.70
N GLU A 194 42.20 -15.24 -36.68
CA GLU A 194 42.66 -13.87 -36.61
C GLU A 194 41.93 -13.03 -35.55
N LEU A 195 42.74 -12.33 -34.77
CA LEU A 195 42.38 -11.19 -33.95
C LEU A 195 41.84 -10.08 -34.89
N ALA A 196 40.54 -10.11 -35.19
CA ALA A 196 39.89 -9.04 -35.92
C ALA A 196 39.69 -7.85 -34.97
N ASN A 197 40.61 -6.88 -35.06
CA ASN A 197 40.51 -5.48 -34.59
C ASN A 197 39.13 -5.10 -34.01
N SER A 198 39.01 -4.91 -32.69
CA SER A 198 37.85 -4.21 -32.15
C SER A 198 37.88 -2.79 -32.69
N LYS A 199 36.88 -2.43 -33.48
CA LYS A 199 36.76 -1.07 -34.02
C LYS A 199 36.00 -0.25 -32.99
N SER A 200 36.67 0.75 -32.41
CA SER A 200 36.02 1.75 -31.56
C SER A 200 34.87 2.44 -32.30
N ILE A 201 33.91 3.02 -31.57
CA ILE A 201 32.75 3.73 -32.17
C ILE A 201 33.19 4.78 -33.19
N ASP A 202 34.30 5.47 -32.91
CA ASP A 202 34.86 6.50 -33.77
C ASP A 202 35.42 5.94 -35.08
N THR A 203 35.84 4.67 -35.07
CA THR A 203 36.28 3.94 -36.25
C THR A 203 35.09 3.51 -37.11
N TYR A 204 34.00 3.05 -36.48
CA TYR A 204 32.75 2.71 -37.19
C TYR A 204 32.08 3.96 -37.81
N LEU A 205 32.00 5.06 -37.06
CA LEU A 205 31.41 6.32 -37.52
C LEU A 205 32.16 6.97 -38.69
N LYS A 206 33.45 6.64 -38.90
CA LYS A 206 34.23 7.10 -40.07
C LYS A 206 33.87 6.37 -41.37
N SER A 207 33.30 5.17 -41.31
CA SER A 207 32.89 4.40 -42.49
C SER A 207 31.62 3.57 -42.25
N PRO A 208 30.46 4.20 -41.99
CA PRO A 208 29.21 3.46 -41.81
C PRO A 208 28.83 2.77 -43.13
N LYS A 209 28.43 1.49 -43.08
CA LYS A 209 28.00 0.74 -44.27
C LYS A 209 26.61 1.19 -44.73
N SER A 210 26.60 2.27 -45.49
CA SER A 210 25.49 2.80 -46.31
C SER A 210 24.17 3.17 -45.58
N PRO A 211 23.79 4.47 -45.54
CA PRO A 211 22.49 4.93 -45.07
C PRO A 211 21.29 4.36 -45.85
N ARG A 212 21.54 3.78 -47.03
CA ARG A 212 20.52 3.23 -47.93
C ARG A 212 19.87 1.95 -47.39
N LEU A 213 20.61 1.14 -46.63
CA LEU A 213 20.11 -0.11 -46.03
C LEU A 213 19.04 0.17 -44.96
N TRP A 214 19.33 1.10 -44.04
CA TRP A 214 18.39 1.54 -43.00
C TRP A 214 17.14 2.24 -43.58
N ASN A 215 17.31 2.98 -44.69
CA ASN A 215 16.19 3.57 -45.44
C ASN A 215 15.27 2.52 -46.07
N SER A 216 15.81 1.41 -46.57
CA SER A 216 15.01 0.32 -47.16
C SER A 216 14.12 -0.38 -46.13
N LEU A 217 14.53 -0.42 -44.86
CA LEU A 217 13.74 -1.02 -43.77
C LEU A 217 12.55 -0.13 -43.37
N ASN A 218 12.74 1.20 -43.34
CA ASN A 218 11.66 2.17 -43.09
C ASN A 218 10.58 2.13 -44.18
N ASN A 219 10.97 2.07 -45.45
CA ASN A 219 10.02 2.02 -46.56
C ASN A 219 9.26 0.69 -46.63
N ALA A 220 9.85 -0.40 -46.12
CA ALA A 220 9.19 -1.70 -46.03
C ALA A 220 8.18 -1.76 -44.87
N SER A 221 8.43 -1.06 -43.76
CA SER A 221 7.54 -1.05 -42.59
C SER A 221 6.19 -0.35 -42.80
N ASP A 222 6.07 0.51 -43.82
CA ASP A 222 4.81 1.20 -44.16
C ASP A 222 3.85 0.36 -45.05
N GLY A 223 4.28 -0.82 -45.51
CA GLY A 223 3.47 -1.72 -46.34
C GLY A 223 2.70 -2.75 -45.50
N ASN A 224 1.38 -2.84 -45.70
CA ASN A 224 0.44 -3.61 -44.86
C ASN A 224 0.58 -5.16 -44.87
N THR A 225 1.67 -5.73 -45.40
CA THR A 225 1.99 -7.17 -45.33
C THR A 225 3.51 -7.37 -45.46
N LEU A 226 4.21 -7.50 -44.33
CA LEU A 226 5.65 -7.78 -44.30
C LEU A 226 5.94 -9.29 -44.29
N PRO A 227 6.91 -9.79 -45.07
CA PRO A 227 7.43 -11.15 -44.94
C PRO A 227 8.01 -11.43 -43.54
N PRO A 228 7.90 -12.66 -43.00
CA PRO A 228 8.31 -12.99 -41.63
C PRO A 228 9.80 -12.68 -41.33
N GLN A 229 10.67 -12.75 -42.33
CA GLN A 229 12.09 -12.38 -42.19
C GLN A 229 12.30 -10.87 -41.97
N LEU A 230 11.49 -10.01 -42.60
CA LEU A 230 11.58 -8.55 -42.42
C LEU A 230 10.97 -8.09 -41.10
N VAL A 231 9.99 -8.83 -40.57
CA VAL A 231 9.44 -8.59 -39.23
C VAL A 231 10.49 -8.84 -38.14
N LEU A 232 11.21 -9.98 -38.20
CA LEU A 232 12.32 -10.27 -37.28
C LEU A 232 13.43 -9.21 -37.33
N LEU A 233 13.77 -8.72 -38.53
CA LEU A 233 14.75 -7.65 -38.67
C LEU A 233 14.27 -6.30 -38.11
N SER A 234 12.95 -6.03 -38.15
CA SER A 234 12.36 -4.85 -37.52
C SER A 234 12.38 -4.92 -35.99
N GLU A 235 12.17 -6.11 -35.42
CA GLU A 235 12.28 -6.36 -33.97
C GLU A 235 13.72 -6.18 -33.49
N ASN A 236 14.69 -6.74 -34.20
CA ASN A 236 16.12 -6.57 -33.90
C ASN A 236 16.55 -5.08 -33.91
N ARG A 237 16.00 -4.26 -34.82
CA ARG A 237 16.23 -2.81 -34.81
C ARG A 237 15.65 -2.12 -33.58
N VAL A 238 14.47 -2.53 -33.12
CA VAL A 238 13.88 -1.99 -31.88
C VAL A 238 14.75 -2.33 -30.67
N ILE A 239 15.32 -3.53 -30.63
CA ILE A 239 16.26 -3.95 -29.57
C ILE A 239 17.53 -3.10 -29.57
N LEU A 240 18.14 -2.88 -30.75
CA LEU A 240 19.31 -2.01 -30.88
C LEU A 240 19.01 -0.57 -30.44
N ARG A 241 17.84 -0.04 -30.84
CA ARG A 241 17.39 1.29 -30.41
C ARG A 241 17.25 1.38 -28.88
N LYS A 242 16.63 0.39 -28.24
CA LYS A 242 16.50 0.33 -26.77
C LYS A 242 17.86 0.29 -26.07
N ARG A 243 18.81 -0.49 -26.58
CA ARG A 243 20.17 -0.56 -26.02
C ARG A 243 20.92 0.77 -26.12
N VAL A 244 20.79 1.49 -27.24
CA VAL A 244 21.37 2.83 -27.38
C VAL A 244 20.77 3.82 -26.38
N ILE A 245 19.44 3.78 -26.18
CA ILE A 245 18.76 4.61 -25.19
C ILE A 245 19.28 4.29 -23.78
N GLY A 246 19.41 3.00 -23.43
CA GLY A 246 19.95 2.55 -22.14
C GLY A 246 21.38 3.05 -21.89
N LEU A 247 22.28 2.89 -22.86
CA LEU A 247 23.66 3.37 -22.76
C LEU A 247 23.76 4.90 -22.69
N PHE A 248 22.89 5.62 -23.41
CA PHE A 248 22.82 7.08 -23.31
C PHE A 248 22.40 7.53 -21.92
N THR A 249 21.45 6.82 -21.30
CA THR A 249 21.00 7.08 -19.93
C THR A 249 22.14 6.85 -18.93
N THR A 250 22.81 5.70 -18.98
CA THR A 250 23.89 5.37 -18.02
C THR A 250 25.10 6.30 -18.16
N LEU A 251 25.50 6.68 -19.39
CA LEU A 251 26.55 7.68 -19.59
C LEU A 251 26.15 9.08 -19.08
N SER A 252 24.88 9.46 -19.25
CA SER A 252 24.35 10.73 -18.73
C SER A 252 24.30 10.73 -17.20
N GLU A 253 24.04 9.59 -16.57
CA GLU A 253 24.09 9.38 -15.13
C GLU A 253 25.52 9.42 -14.60
N LEU A 254 26.48 8.77 -15.27
CA LEU A 254 27.92 8.87 -14.95
C LEU A 254 28.41 10.33 -15.00
N LYS A 255 27.94 11.10 -15.99
CA LYS A 255 28.24 12.52 -16.09
C LYS A 255 27.69 13.30 -14.88
N SER A 256 26.43 13.06 -14.53
CA SER A 256 25.79 13.66 -13.35
C SER A 256 26.51 13.25 -12.05
N TYR A 257 27.00 12.02 -11.98
CA TYR A 257 27.76 11.48 -10.84
C TYR A 257 29.03 12.29 -10.57
N ILE A 258 29.81 12.63 -11.62
CA ILE A 258 31.00 13.50 -11.49
C ILE A 258 30.59 14.88 -10.97
N GLU A 259 29.61 15.53 -11.59
CA GLU A 259 29.18 16.90 -11.27
C GLU A 259 28.63 17.03 -9.83
N LEU A 260 27.83 16.05 -9.39
CA LEU A 260 27.25 16.01 -8.05
C LEU A 260 28.30 15.77 -6.97
N ASN A 261 29.22 14.83 -7.18
CA ASN A 261 30.30 14.56 -6.23
C ASN A 261 31.27 15.74 -6.14
N GLN A 262 31.64 16.37 -7.26
CA GLN A 262 32.46 17.60 -7.25
C GLN A 262 31.80 18.72 -6.44
N THR A 263 30.47 18.91 -6.63
CA THR A 263 29.68 19.86 -5.86
C THR A 263 29.64 19.51 -4.38
N GLY A 264 29.61 18.21 -4.04
CA GLY A 264 29.63 17.71 -2.67
C GLY A 264 30.93 17.97 -1.95
N PHE A 265 32.07 17.66 -2.56
CA PHE A 265 33.40 17.97 -2.01
C PHE A 265 33.56 19.48 -1.78
N LYS A 266 33.20 20.32 -2.77
CA LYS A 266 33.22 21.79 -2.63
C LYS A 266 32.38 22.29 -1.46
N LYS A 267 31.20 21.69 -1.22
CA LYS A 267 30.31 22.06 -0.11
C LYS A 267 30.77 21.52 1.24
N ALA A 268 31.40 20.35 1.29
CA ALA A 268 31.95 19.78 2.51
C ALA A 268 33.15 20.62 2.99
N LEU A 269 34.10 20.90 2.09
CA LEU A 269 35.28 21.74 2.36
C LEU A 269 34.88 23.16 2.79
N LYS A 270 33.97 23.82 2.04
CA LYS A 270 33.44 25.15 2.43
C LYS A 270 32.82 25.15 3.82
N LYS A 271 32.18 24.05 4.21
CA LYS A 271 31.53 23.94 5.52
C LYS A 271 32.54 23.68 6.64
N PHE A 272 33.57 22.88 6.39
CA PHE A 272 34.67 22.67 7.32
C PHE A 272 35.39 24.00 7.59
N ASP A 273 35.80 24.71 6.52
CA ASP A 273 36.46 26.02 6.60
C ASP A 273 35.64 27.03 7.39
N LYS A 274 34.32 27.11 7.13
CA LYS A 274 33.43 28.02 7.88
C LYS A 274 33.25 27.63 9.36
N SER A 275 33.34 26.35 9.71
CA SER A 275 33.04 25.87 11.07
C SER A 275 34.26 25.92 11.99
N LEU A 276 35.46 25.72 11.44
CA LEU A 276 36.73 25.67 12.17
C LEU A 276 37.68 26.85 11.82
N ASN A 277 37.24 27.77 10.96
CA ASN A 277 37.97 28.97 10.52
C ASN A 277 39.33 28.65 9.85
N THR A 278 39.32 27.64 8.98
CA THR A 278 40.48 27.18 8.16
C THR A 278 40.35 27.63 6.71
N ASN A 279 41.43 27.51 5.92
CA ASN A 279 41.45 27.79 4.47
C ASN A 279 41.94 26.57 3.68
N LEU A 280 41.33 25.39 3.88
CA LEU A 280 41.78 24.14 3.23
C LEU A 280 41.10 23.89 1.87
N LYS A 281 39.99 24.57 1.59
CA LYS A 281 39.21 24.34 0.37
C LYS A 281 40.00 24.58 -0.90
N ASP A 282 40.73 25.69 -1.01
CA ASP A 282 41.35 26.07 -2.26
C ASP A 282 42.60 25.21 -2.56
N ASP A 283 43.38 24.85 -1.53
CA ASP A 283 44.51 23.93 -1.66
C ASP A 283 44.07 22.50 -2.04
N TYR A 284 43.00 21.99 -1.42
CA TYR A 284 42.50 20.63 -1.72
C TYR A 284 41.84 20.55 -3.09
N LEU A 285 41.02 21.55 -3.48
CA LEU A 285 40.36 21.57 -4.78
C LEU A 285 41.35 21.69 -5.95
N ASN A 286 42.50 22.33 -5.75
CA ASN A 286 43.55 22.43 -6.77
C ASN A 286 44.32 21.11 -6.95
N LYS A 287 44.41 20.27 -5.91
CA LYS A 287 45.04 18.93 -5.98
C LYS A 287 44.12 17.85 -6.54
N LEU A 288 42.82 18.04 -6.39
CA LEU A 288 41.77 17.09 -6.74
C LEU A 288 41.84 16.58 -8.21
N PRO A 289 42.09 17.42 -9.23
CA PRO A 289 42.27 16.95 -10.63
C PRO A 289 43.63 16.27 -10.89
N LEU A 290 44.63 16.48 -10.04
CA LEU A 290 45.98 15.92 -10.19
C LEU A 290 46.08 14.52 -9.56
N GLU A 291 45.37 14.30 -8.45
CA GLU A 291 45.49 13.08 -7.64
C GLU A 291 44.49 11.97 -8.02
N THR A 292 43.39 12.29 -8.71
CA THR A 292 42.32 11.31 -9.01
C THR A 292 41.93 11.26 -10.46
N TYR A 293 41.43 10.10 -10.90
CA TYR A 293 41.06 9.88 -12.30
C TYR A 293 39.70 10.51 -12.65
N ILE A 294 38.71 10.41 -11.75
CA ILE A 294 37.34 10.90 -11.97
C ILE A 294 37.25 12.42 -12.23
N PHE A 295 38.13 13.23 -11.64
CA PHE A 295 38.09 14.69 -11.75
C PHE A 295 39.10 15.30 -12.73
N ARG A 296 39.80 14.47 -13.53
CA ARG A 296 40.65 14.95 -14.62
C ARG A 296 39.80 15.58 -15.72
N GLU A 297 40.27 16.70 -16.28
CA GLU A 297 39.59 17.33 -17.42
C GLU A 297 39.52 16.40 -18.65
N GLY A 298 40.49 15.49 -18.80
CA GLY A 298 40.49 14.47 -19.85
C GLY A 298 39.32 13.49 -19.76
N THR A 299 39.00 12.98 -18.56
CA THR A 299 37.93 11.99 -18.33
C THR A 299 36.54 12.57 -18.63
N MET A 300 36.32 13.84 -18.28
CA MET A 300 35.06 14.52 -18.59
C MET A 300 34.91 14.82 -20.10
N ALA A 301 36.02 15.03 -20.80
CA ALA A 301 36.03 15.22 -22.25
C ALA A 301 35.72 13.91 -22.98
N THR A 302 36.40 12.81 -22.63
CA THR A 302 36.15 11.48 -23.22
C THR A 302 34.69 11.04 -23.01
N LEU A 303 34.14 11.24 -21.82
CA LEU A 303 32.74 10.91 -21.53
C LEU A 303 31.77 11.71 -22.43
N LYS A 304 32.03 13.00 -22.67
CA LYS A 304 31.21 13.81 -23.58
C LYS A 304 31.34 13.35 -25.03
N ASP A 305 32.54 13.00 -25.47
CA ASP A 305 32.79 12.50 -26.82
C ASP A 305 32.03 11.17 -27.05
N HIS A 306 32.00 10.27 -26.07
CA HIS A 306 31.21 9.03 -26.12
C HIS A 306 29.70 9.28 -26.18
N ILE A 307 29.18 10.23 -25.40
CA ILE A 307 27.76 10.65 -25.47
C ILE A 307 27.43 11.20 -26.86
N ASP A 308 28.29 12.05 -27.42
CA ASP A 308 28.08 12.62 -28.76
C ASP A 308 28.18 11.55 -29.86
N SER A 309 29.04 10.54 -29.69
CA SER A 309 29.13 9.39 -30.58
C SER A 309 27.88 8.48 -30.51
N LEU A 310 27.26 8.29 -29.34
CA LEU A 310 25.96 7.61 -29.23
C LEU A 310 24.82 8.39 -29.88
N ILE A 311 24.80 9.72 -29.78
CA ILE A 311 23.80 10.55 -30.47
C ILE A 311 23.90 10.36 -31.98
N LYS A 312 25.12 10.33 -32.53
CA LYS A 312 25.36 10.04 -33.96
C LYS A 312 24.90 8.64 -34.34
N LEU A 313 25.17 7.64 -33.49
CA LEU A 313 24.75 6.25 -33.70
C LEU A 313 23.22 6.11 -33.69
N TYR A 314 22.55 6.76 -32.74
CA TYR A 314 21.09 6.78 -32.63
C TYR A 314 20.43 7.45 -33.85
N ALA A 315 20.98 8.56 -34.34
CA ALA A 315 20.52 9.23 -35.55
C ALA A 315 20.61 8.30 -36.78
N LEU A 316 21.65 7.47 -36.84
CA LEU A 316 21.87 6.48 -37.90
C LEU A 316 20.83 5.35 -37.85
N ILE A 317 20.56 4.79 -36.66
CA ILE A 317 19.59 3.69 -36.48
C ILE A 317 18.13 4.17 -36.70
N CYS A 318 17.78 5.36 -36.20
CA CYS A 318 16.42 5.91 -36.34
C CYS A 318 16.20 6.58 -37.69
N ASN A 319 17.26 6.79 -38.48
CA ASN A 319 17.23 7.32 -39.84
C ASN A 319 16.65 8.74 -39.90
N HIS A 320 17.06 9.60 -38.95
CA HIS A 320 16.71 11.03 -38.86
C HIS A 320 17.50 11.91 -39.85
N GLY A 321 18.22 11.34 -40.82
CA GLY A 321 19.10 12.08 -41.72
C GLY A 321 20.34 12.66 -41.01
N GLN A 322 20.78 13.87 -41.37
CA GLN A 322 21.88 14.60 -40.72
C GLN A 322 21.43 15.42 -39.48
N ASP A 323 20.15 15.34 -39.09
CA ASP A 323 19.57 16.20 -38.04
C ASP A 323 19.86 15.66 -36.63
N LEU A 324 21.12 15.80 -36.21
CA LEU A 324 21.61 15.41 -34.87
C LEU A 324 20.82 16.07 -33.72
N GLU A 325 20.20 17.23 -33.95
CA GLU A 325 19.39 17.93 -32.95
C GLU A 325 18.10 17.16 -32.61
N THR A 326 17.47 16.52 -33.59
CA THR A 326 16.23 15.76 -33.37
C THR A 326 16.50 14.47 -32.59
N ALA A 327 17.56 13.75 -32.95
CA ALA A 327 18.06 12.57 -32.24
C ALA A 327 18.39 12.89 -30.78
N LYS A 328 19.08 14.01 -30.54
CA LYS A 328 19.39 14.49 -29.19
C LYS A 328 18.13 14.87 -28.41
N ALA A 329 17.16 15.52 -29.04
CA ALA A 329 15.89 15.87 -28.42
C ALA A 329 15.12 14.62 -27.97
N GLU A 330 15.03 13.59 -28.83
CA GLU A 330 14.33 12.34 -28.53
C GLU A 330 15.01 11.55 -27.39
N LEU A 331 16.34 11.40 -27.43
CA LEU A 331 17.12 10.80 -26.34
C LEU A 331 16.96 11.58 -25.02
N SER A 332 16.93 12.91 -25.10
CA SER A 332 16.71 13.75 -23.91
C SER A 332 15.32 13.64 -23.30
N ILE A 333 14.30 13.30 -24.11
CA ILE A 333 12.94 13.02 -23.64
C ILE A 333 12.94 11.70 -22.87
N HIS A 334 13.53 10.64 -23.44
CA HIS A 334 13.66 9.35 -22.76
C HIS A 334 14.44 9.45 -21.45
N LEU A 335 15.56 10.19 -21.45
CA LEU A 335 16.31 10.47 -20.22
C LEU A 335 15.46 11.22 -19.19
N ARG A 336 14.68 12.22 -19.63
CA ARG A 336 13.79 12.97 -18.73
C ARG A 336 12.72 12.07 -18.12
N GLU A 337 12.10 11.19 -18.91
CA GLU A 337 11.10 10.24 -18.43
C GLU A 337 11.71 9.26 -17.42
N HIS A 338 12.89 8.72 -17.71
CA HIS A 338 13.64 7.85 -16.80
C HIS A 338 13.92 8.55 -15.47
N VAL A 339 14.52 9.74 -15.52
CA VAL A 339 14.86 10.52 -14.32
C VAL A 339 13.62 10.95 -13.53
N VAL A 340 12.50 11.25 -14.20
CA VAL A 340 11.22 11.55 -13.52
C VAL A 340 10.67 10.31 -12.83
N TRP A 341 10.75 9.14 -13.46
CA TRP A 341 10.31 7.88 -12.88
C TRP A 341 11.13 7.54 -11.63
N GLU A 342 12.47 7.57 -11.70
CA GLU A 342 13.35 7.32 -10.56
C GLU A 342 13.15 8.33 -9.43
N ARG A 343 12.96 9.61 -9.74
CA ARG A 343 12.69 10.62 -8.71
C ARG A 343 11.37 10.38 -7.99
N ASN A 344 10.35 9.88 -8.70
CA ASN A 344 9.06 9.55 -8.09
C ASN A 344 9.16 8.32 -7.20
N THR A 345 9.95 7.30 -7.56
CA THR A 345 10.19 6.12 -6.72
C THR A 345 10.98 6.50 -5.47
N VAL A 346 12.11 7.22 -5.61
CA VAL A 346 12.90 7.71 -4.48
C VAL A 346 12.09 8.63 -3.55
N TRP A 347 11.24 9.49 -4.10
CA TRP A 347 10.36 10.35 -3.30
C TRP A 347 9.33 9.54 -2.51
N ARG A 348 8.76 8.49 -3.13
CA ARG A 348 7.82 7.58 -2.47
C ARG A 348 8.49 6.84 -1.31
N ASP A 349 9.69 6.33 -1.53
CA ASP A 349 10.45 5.57 -0.54
C ASP A 349 10.95 6.48 0.60
N MET A 350 11.42 7.68 0.27
CA MET A 350 11.81 8.70 1.24
C MET A 350 10.62 9.12 2.12
N ILE A 351 9.42 9.26 1.56
CA ILE A 351 8.20 9.53 2.33
C ILE A 351 7.82 8.33 3.20
N GLY A 352 8.01 7.10 2.71
CA GLY A 352 7.81 5.88 3.49
C GLY A 352 8.72 5.84 4.72
N LEU A 353 10.01 6.12 4.54
CA LEU A 353 10.98 6.24 5.63
C LEU A 353 10.67 7.40 6.56
N GLU A 354 10.32 8.58 6.05
CA GLU A 354 9.92 9.71 6.89
C GLU A 354 8.69 9.33 7.73
N ARG A 355 7.70 8.62 7.20
CA ARG A 355 6.54 8.16 7.98
C ARG A 355 6.92 7.14 9.06
N LYS A 356 7.79 6.18 8.74
CA LYS A 356 8.33 5.23 9.74
C LYS A 356 9.06 5.98 10.86
N THR A 357 9.86 6.98 10.50
CA THR A 357 10.65 7.79 11.45
C THR A 357 9.81 8.80 12.23
N TYR A 358 8.79 9.41 11.62
CA TYR A 358 7.83 10.30 12.27
C TYR A 358 6.91 9.53 13.21
N ALA A 359 6.48 8.31 12.87
CA ALA A 359 5.73 7.45 13.76
C ALA A 359 6.57 6.98 14.97
N ALA A 360 7.87 6.74 14.76
CA ALA A 360 8.82 6.46 15.83
C ALA A 360 9.09 7.69 16.72
N ASN A 361 9.29 8.87 16.11
CA ASN A 361 9.62 10.12 16.83
C ASN A 361 8.39 10.82 17.42
N SER A 362 7.17 10.60 16.92
CA SER A 362 5.95 11.16 17.52
C SER A 362 5.67 10.58 18.90
N LYS A 363 6.19 9.38 19.21
CA LYS A 363 6.19 8.82 20.57
C LYS A 363 7.14 9.56 21.52
N LEU A 364 8.19 10.22 21.01
CA LEU A 364 9.17 10.98 21.81
C LEU A 364 8.82 12.47 21.93
N MET A 365 8.16 13.08 20.93
CA MET A 365 7.85 14.53 20.93
C MET A 365 6.50 14.92 21.55
N SER A 366 5.60 13.97 21.88
CA SER A 366 4.35 14.33 22.57
C SER A 366 4.54 14.69 24.05
N GLY A 367 5.78 14.67 24.57
CA GLY A 367 6.13 14.98 25.96
C GLY A 367 6.57 16.41 26.26
N GLY A 368 6.62 17.33 25.29
CA GLY A 368 6.99 18.72 25.57
C GLY A 368 6.99 19.61 24.35
N ASP A 369 5.94 20.43 24.21
CA ASP A 369 6.06 21.90 24.29
C ASP A 369 4.78 22.58 23.80
N ARG A 370 4.13 23.29 24.73
CA ARG A 370 3.41 24.53 24.43
C ARG A 370 3.75 25.48 25.57
N LEU A 371 4.66 26.42 25.33
CA LEU A 371 4.46 27.85 25.57
C LEU A 371 5.67 28.62 25.02
N SER A 372 5.42 29.56 24.10
CA SER A 372 6.38 30.62 23.78
C SER A 372 6.10 31.84 24.64
N GLY A 373 7.16 32.40 25.24
CA GLY A 373 7.17 33.76 25.77
C GLY A 373 7.94 33.91 27.08
N ASP A 374 9.26 34.12 26.98
CA ASP A 374 10.01 35.27 27.52
C ASP A 374 11.44 34.91 27.96
N LYS A 375 12.34 35.87 27.80
CA LYS A 375 13.80 35.81 27.93
C LYS A 375 14.26 35.54 29.36
N GLY A 376 15.42 34.87 29.50
CA GLY A 376 16.27 35.03 30.67
C GLY A 376 17.05 33.78 31.08
N ASP A 377 18.35 33.84 30.86
CA ASP A 377 19.44 33.15 31.55
C ASP A 377 19.60 31.62 31.55
N ARG A 378 20.85 31.27 31.21
CA ARG A 378 21.50 29.97 31.40
C ARG A 378 21.60 29.63 32.88
N LYS A 379 21.36 28.36 33.20
CA LYS A 379 22.28 27.53 34.00
C LYS A 379 21.96 26.05 33.78
N SER A 380 22.98 25.29 33.37
CA SER A 380 22.99 23.83 33.45
C SER A 380 22.94 23.43 34.93
N GLY A 381 21.99 22.56 35.25
CA GLY A 381 21.88 21.89 36.54
C GLY A 381 21.31 20.50 36.31
N ASP A 382 22.09 19.52 36.74
CA ASP A 382 21.89 18.08 36.77
C ASP A 382 20.42 17.66 37.05
N GLY A 383 19.86 16.80 36.20
CA GLY A 383 18.43 16.52 36.16
C GLY A 383 18.11 15.04 36.10
N LYS A 384 17.99 14.42 37.28
CA LYS A 384 17.40 13.10 37.49
C LYS A 384 16.09 12.95 36.69
N LEU A 385 16.02 11.84 35.95
CA LEU A 385 14.85 11.35 35.22
C LEU A 385 13.69 11.12 36.21
N LYS A 386 12.82 12.12 36.39
CA LYS A 386 11.46 11.93 36.91
C LYS A 386 10.48 12.27 35.79
N SER A 387 10.05 11.23 35.07
CA SER A 387 8.86 11.30 34.21
C SER A 387 7.64 11.45 35.11
N THR A 388 7.20 12.69 35.32
CA THR A 388 5.87 12.97 35.85
C THR A 388 4.88 12.92 34.69
N PHE A 389 4.06 11.86 34.66
CA PHE A 389 2.85 11.78 33.83
C PHE A 389 1.94 12.97 34.17
N ASN A 390 2.07 14.07 33.44
CA ASN A 390 1.23 15.25 33.62
C ASN A 390 -0.07 15.04 32.84
N LEU A 391 -0.99 14.27 33.41
CA LEU A 391 -2.36 14.06 32.91
C LEU A 391 -3.15 15.37 33.10
N SER A 392 -2.94 16.34 32.20
CA SER A 392 -3.63 17.63 32.28
C SER A 392 -5.13 17.44 32.03
N LEU A 393 -5.95 17.66 33.07
CA LEU A 393 -7.42 17.64 33.02
C LEU A 393 -8.06 18.64 32.03
N ARG A 394 -7.26 19.48 31.34
CA ARG A 394 -7.73 20.38 30.27
C ARG A 394 -7.77 19.75 28.88
N ASN A 395 -7.31 18.51 28.70
CA ASN A 395 -7.44 17.85 27.40
C ASN A 395 -8.92 17.47 27.14
N PRO A 396 -9.55 17.91 26.03
CA PRO A 396 -10.92 17.55 25.71
C PRO A 396 -11.14 16.04 25.60
N ALA A 397 -10.12 15.26 25.25
CA ALA A 397 -10.21 13.79 25.24
C ALA A 397 -10.34 13.21 26.67
N ILE A 398 -9.58 13.74 27.63
CA ILE A 398 -9.63 13.30 29.03
C ILE A 398 -10.98 13.67 29.65
N LEU A 399 -11.50 14.87 29.36
CA LEU A 399 -12.84 15.28 29.80
C LEU A 399 -13.95 14.38 29.24
N LYS A 400 -13.88 14.04 27.94
CA LYS A 400 -14.81 13.06 27.34
C LYS A 400 -14.69 11.69 27.99
N LEU A 401 -13.48 11.22 28.28
CA LEU A 401 -13.26 9.93 28.92
C LEU A 401 -13.80 9.91 30.35
N ILE A 402 -13.55 10.97 31.13
CA ILE A 402 -14.13 11.15 32.47
C ILE A 402 -15.66 11.16 32.38
N LEU A 403 -16.24 11.92 31.45
CA LEU A 403 -17.69 11.95 31.24
C LEU A 403 -18.24 10.54 30.95
N ILE A 404 -17.65 9.82 30.00
CA ILE A 404 -18.08 8.47 29.64
C ILE A 404 -17.96 7.54 30.85
N PHE A 405 -16.84 7.57 31.56
CA PHE A 405 -16.63 6.75 32.75
C PHE A 405 -17.64 7.09 33.85
N THR A 406 -17.96 8.37 34.06
CA THR A 406 -18.99 8.78 35.03
C THR A 406 -20.38 8.31 34.63
N VAL A 407 -20.72 8.34 33.34
CA VAL A 407 -22.00 7.81 32.84
C VAL A 407 -22.06 6.29 33.03
N THR A 408 -20.99 5.58 32.70
CA THR A 408 -20.92 4.12 32.90
C THR A 408 -21.02 3.76 34.38
N LEU A 409 -20.30 4.47 35.26
CA LEU A 409 -20.38 4.25 36.71
C LEU A 409 -21.78 4.54 37.26
N LEU A 410 -22.44 5.60 36.78
CA LEU A 410 -23.80 5.93 37.17
C LEU A 410 -24.78 4.84 36.75
N LEU A 411 -24.65 4.28 35.54
CA LEU A 411 -25.48 3.17 35.07
C LEU A 411 -25.23 1.86 35.83
N LEU A 412 -23.98 1.61 36.24
CA LEU A 412 -23.67 0.47 37.11
C LEU A 412 -24.31 0.62 38.50
N LEU A 413 -24.43 1.85 39.01
CA LEU A 413 -25.03 2.14 40.33
C LEU A 413 -26.56 2.22 40.30
N PHE A 414 -27.14 2.81 39.25
CA PHE A 414 -28.58 2.94 39.07
C PHE A 414 -29.08 1.89 38.09
N SER A 415 -29.58 0.78 38.62
CA SER A 415 -30.08 -0.32 37.80
C SER A 415 -31.48 -0.02 37.23
N PRO A 416 -31.66 0.01 35.90
CA PRO A 416 -32.97 -0.02 35.28
C PRO A 416 -33.55 -1.44 35.15
N PHE A 417 -32.76 -2.48 35.45
CA PHE A 417 -33.12 -3.89 35.31
C PHE A 417 -33.08 -4.62 36.66
N GLU A 418 -33.88 -5.67 36.81
CA GLU A 418 -33.90 -6.47 38.04
C GLU A 418 -32.65 -7.36 38.17
N ASP A 419 -32.11 -7.81 37.04
CA ASP A 419 -30.92 -8.66 36.98
C ASP A 419 -29.63 -7.83 36.87
N GLU A 420 -28.73 -8.02 37.84
CA GLU A 420 -27.46 -7.28 37.95
C GLU A 420 -26.58 -7.46 36.71
N ALA A 421 -26.56 -8.68 36.14
CA ALA A 421 -25.77 -8.99 34.95
C ALA A 421 -26.31 -8.29 33.69
N GLN A 422 -27.65 -8.18 33.57
CA GLN A 422 -28.29 -7.41 32.50
C GLN A 422 -27.98 -5.92 32.63
N ASN A 423 -27.97 -5.37 33.86
CA ASN A 423 -27.58 -3.98 34.08
C ASN A 423 -26.13 -3.71 33.68
N HIS A 424 -25.19 -4.57 34.11
CA HIS A 424 -23.78 -4.45 33.76
C HIS A 424 -23.56 -4.50 32.24
N CYS A 425 -24.31 -5.34 31.53
CA CYS A 425 -24.28 -5.40 30.08
C CYS A 425 -24.85 -4.15 29.42
N PHE A 426 -25.96 -3.62 29.93
CA PHE A 426 -26.54 -2.37 29.43
C PHE A 426 -25.56 -1.19 29.59
N ALA A 427 -24.93 -1.08 30.77
CA ALA A 427 -23.88 -0.09 31.03
C ALA A 427 -22.68 -0.28 30.06
N LEU A 428 -22.26 -1.53 29.80
CA LEU A 428 -21.21 -1.84 28.85
C LEU A 428 -21.56 -1.43 27.41
N VAL A 429 -22.78 -1.72 26.95
CA VAL A 429 -23.24 -1.33 25.61
C VAL A 429 -23.22 0.19 25.45
N ILE A 430 -23.71 0.93 26.45
CA ILE A 430 -23.68 2.41 26.43
C ILE A 430 -22.24 2.92 26.44
N CYS A 431 -21.37 2.35 27.28
CA CYS A 431 -19.95 2.70 27.35
C CYS A 431 -19.25 2.51 26.00
N ALA A 432 -19.39 1.34 25.39
CA ALA A 432 -18.81 1.02 24.08
C ALA A 432 -19.34 1.96 22.99
N SER A 433 -20.65 2.20 22.99
CA SER A 433 -21.33 3.08 22.02
C SER A 433 -20.84 4.52 22.11
N LEU A 434 -20.70 5.06 23.33
CA LEU A 434 -20.16 6.41 23.54
C LEU A 434 -18.69 6.48 23.11
N LEU A 435 -17.86 5.50 23.47
CA LEU A 435 -16.44 5.47 23.09
C LEU A 435 -16.25 5.44 21.56
N TRP A 436 -17.05 4.65 20.84
CA TRP A 436 -17.04 4.63 19.37
C TRP A 436 -17.61 5.91 18.77
N ALA A 437 -18.69 6.46 19.31
CA ALA A 437 -19.32 7.67 18.80
C ALA A 437 -18.44 8.93 18.98
N THR A 438 -17.67 9.01 20.08
CA THR A 438 -16.85 10.19 20.38
C THR A 438 -15.41 10.11 19.88
N GLU A 439 -14.97 8.94 19.41
CA GLU A 439 -13.58 8.61 19.06
C GLU A 439 -12.56 9.10 20.10
N THR A 440 -12.91 9.00 21.40
CA THR A 440 -12.03 9.49 22.47
C THR A 440 -10.72 8.71 22.50
N ILE A 441 -10.78 7.43 22.15
CA ILE A 441 -9.67 6.52 21.90
C ILE A 441 -9.87 5.86 20.52
N PRO A 442 -8.81 5.35 19.87
CA PRO A 442 -8.93 4.70 18.57
C PRO A 442 -9.93 3.54 18.59
N LEU A 443 -10.74 3.40 17.53
CA LEU A 443 -11.86 2.43 17.47
C LEU A 443 -11.44 0.98 17.76
N PHE A 444 -10.27 0.56 17.28
CA PHE A 444 -9.74 -0.79 17.53
C PHE A 444 -9.34 -0.98 19.01
N VAL A 445 -8.91 0.07 19.71
CA VAL A 445 -8.57 0.01 21.14
C VAL A 445 -9.84 -0.15 21.98
N THR A 446 -10.91 0.59 21.64
CA THR A 446 -12.24 0.35 22.24
C THR A 446 -12.68 -1.10 22.06
N SER A 447 -12.38 -1.68 20.90
CA SER A 447 -12.78 -3.06 20.57
C SER A 447 -11.99 -4.11 21.34
N LEU A 448 -10.74 -3.83 21.70
CA LEU A 448 -9.94 -4.65 22.61
C LEU A 448 -10.35 -4.46 24.08
N LEU A 449 -10.85 -3.29 24.45
CA LEU A 449 -11.37 -3.01 25.79
C LEU A 449 -12.66 -3.78 26.09
N ILE A 450 -13.50 -4.02 25.07
CA ILE A 450 -14.80 -4.69 25.24
C ILE A 450 -14.67 -6.10 25.86
N PRO A 451 -13.88 -7.05 25.30
CA PRO A 451 -13.70 -8.38 25.90
C PRO A 451 -13.20 -8.33 27.35
N LEU A 452 -12.31 -7.39 27.66
CA LEU A 452 -11.82 -7.19 29.02
C LEU A 452 -12.97 -6.79 29.96
N LEU A 453 -13.78 -5.80 29.57
CA LEU A 453 -14.92 -5.36 30.36
C LEU A 453 -16.01 -6.43 30.47
N ILE A 454 -16.21 -7.25 29.44
CA ILE A 454 -17.17 -8.37 29.48
C ILE A 454 -16.81 -9.34 30.62
N VAL A 455 -15.54 -9.73 30.72
CA VAL A 455 -15.09 -10.67 31.74
C VAL A 455 -15.07 -10.02 33.13
N VAL A 456 -14.60 -8.78 33.24
CA VAL A 456 -14.48 -8.07 34.53
C VAL A 456 -15.85 -7.71 35.13
N LEU A 457 -16.82 -7.32 34.30
CA LEU A 457 -18.16 -6.95 34.77
C LEU A 457 -19.12 -8.15 34.93
N GLY A 458 -18.69 -9.37 34.58
CA GLY A 458 -19.50 -10.58 34.75
C GLY A 458 -20.76 -10.60 33.90
N VAL A 459 -20.67 -10.24 32.60
CA VAL A 459 -21.85 -10.08 31.72
C VAL A 459 -22.14 -11.30 30.84
N VAL A 460 -21.76 -12.50 31.27
CA VAL A 460 -22.02 -13.75 30.52
C VAL A 460 -22.65 -14.76 31.47
N LYS A 461 -23.75 -15.38 31.03
CA LYS A 461 -24.46 -16.43 31.76
C LYS A 461 -24.28 -17.78 31.07
N ASN A 462 -24.26 -18.84 31.87
CA ASN A 462 -24.38 -20.21 31.41
C ASN A 462 -25.79 -20.47 30.87
N PRO A 463 -25.99 -21.54 30.05
CA PRO A 463 -27.32 -21.97 29.63
C PRO A 463 -28.30 -22.23 30.78
N ASP A 464 -27.77 -22.58 31.96
CA ASP A 464 -28.55 -22.82 33.19
C ASP A 464 -28.96 -21.51 33.91
N GLY A 465 -28.65 -20.34 33.35
CA GLY A 465 -28.98 -19.02 33.91
C GLY A 465 -28.03 -18.51 35.01
N THR A 466 -27.07 -19.34 35.44
CA THR A 466 -26.03 -18.94 36.41
C THR A 466 -24.96 -18.06 35.78
N LEU A 467 -24.32 -17.20 36.57
CA LEU A 467 -23.18 -16.41 36.11
C LEU A 467 -22.01 -17.34 35.73
N MET A 468 -21.45 -17.10 34.55
CA MET A 468 -20.30 -17.86 34.07
C MET A 468 -19.05 -17.42 34.82
N ASN A 469 -18.22 -18.37 35.26
CA ASN A 469 -16.94 -18.05 35.91
C ASN A 469 -16.04 -17.24 34.96
N ALA A 470 -15.17 -16.40 35.51
CA ALA A 470 -14.30 -15.53 34.72
C ALA A 470 -13.42 -16.31 33.72
N GLU A 471 -12.95 -17.50 34.11
CA GLU A 471 -12.17 -18.38 33.22
C GLU A 471 -12.99 -18.86 32.02
N ASP A 472 -14.18 -19.42 32.26
CA ASP A 472 -15.04 -19.96 31.19
C ASP A 472 -15.59 -18.84 30.30
N SER A 473 -15.94 -17.70 30.88
CA SER A 473 -16.34 -16.48 30.17
C SER A 473 -15.22 -15.99 29.24
N SER A 474 -13.97 -15.99 29.71
CA SER A 474 -12.84 -15.60 28.87
C SER A 474 -12.63 -16.55 27.68
N LYS A 475 -12.72 -17.87 27.88
CA LYS A 475 -12.60 -18.88 26.80
C LYS A 475 -13.72 -18.72 25.78
N PHE A 476 -14.95 -18.52 26.24
CA PHE A 476 -16.12 -18.32 25.38
C PHE A 476 -16.01 -17.04 24.53
N ILE A 477 -15.60 -15.92 25.13
CA ILE A 477 -15.49 -14.66 24.40
C ILE A 477 -14.32 -14.70 23.41
N LEU A 478 -13.18 -15.27 23.79
CA LEU A 478 -12.04 -15.42 22.88
C LEU A 478 -12.36 -16.32 21.68
N SER A 479 -13.09 -17.43 21.88
CA SER A 479 -13.52 -18.30 20.77
C SER A 479 -14.54 -17.60 19.86
N THR A 480 -15.39 -16.75 20.44
CA THR A 480 -16.38 -15.96 19.70
C THR A 480 -15.75 -14.86 18.84
N MET A 481 -14.60 -14.33 19.25
CA MET A 481 -13.87 -13.32 18.47
C MET A 481 -13.36 -13.89 17.14
N TRP A 482 -12.92 -15.15 17.10
CA TRP A 482 -12.44 -15.79 15.88
C TRP A 482 -13.52 -16.61 15.17
N ASN A 483 -14.47 -15.91 14.53
CA ASN A 483 -15.61 -16.53 13.85
C ASN A 483 -15.48 -16.55 12.32
N SER A 484 -16.46 -17.19 11.64
CA SER A 484 -16.53 -17.22 10.18
C SER A 484 -16.55 -15.84 9.53
N VAL A 485 -17.01 -14.79 10.22
CA VAL A 485 -17.04 -13.45 9.65
C VAL A 485 -15.64 -12.83 9.57
N ILE A 486 -14.80 -13.06 10.59
CA ILE A 486 -13.40 -12.65 10.56
C ILE A 486 -12.64 -13.36 9.43
N LEU A 487 -12.86 -14.66 9.25
CA LEU A 487 -12.27 -15.40 8.13
C LEU A 487 -12.72 -14.85 6.77
N LEU A 488 -13.99 -14.45 6.67
CA LEU A 488 -14.54 -13.86 5.45
C LEU A 488 -13.91 -12.49 5.13
N LEU A 489 -13.65 -11.66 6.15
CA LEU A 489 -12.89 -10.42 6.00
C LEU A 489 -11.46 -10.69 5.50
N LEU A 490 -10.77 -11.67 6.09
CA LEU A 490 -9.41 -12.04 5.69
C LEU A 490 -9.36 -12.53 4.23
N GLY A 491 -10.28 -13.41 3.83
CA GLY A 491 -10.39 -13.84 2.44
C GLY A 491 -10.73 -12.69 1.49
N GLY A 492 -11.59 -11.77 1.90
CA GLY A 492 -11.87 -10.53 1.16
C GLY A 492 -10.64 -9.64 0.99
N PHE A 493 -9.84 -9.43 2.05
CA PHE A 493 -8.58 -8.70 1.97
C PHE A 493 -7.55 -9.39 1.09
N THR A 494 -7.52 -10.72 1.10
CA THR A 494 -6.65 -11.51 0.24
C THR A 494 -7.02 -11.34 -1.24
N LEU A 495 -8.31 -11.45 -1.57
CA LEU A 495 -8.81 -11.19 -2.93
C LEU A 495 -8.49 -9.76 -3.36
N ALA A 496 -8.74 -8.78 -2.48
CA ALA A 496 -8.43 -7.37 -2.72
C ALA A 496 -6.94 -7.12 -2.96
N ALA A 497 -6.07 -7.70 -2.13
CA ALA A 497 -4.62 -7.59 -2.26
C ALA A 497 -4.14 -8.15 -3.60
N ALA A 498 -4.60 -9.36 -3.98
CA ALA A 498 -4.26 -9.98 -5.26
C ALA A 498 -4.76 -9.14 -6.46
N LEU A 499 -6.00 -8.67 -6.43
CA LEU A 499 -6.56 -7.83 -7.50
C LEU A 499 -5.81 -6.49 -7.65
N SER A 500 -5.32 -5.92 -6.54
CA SER A 500 -4.56 -4.68 -6.53
C SER A 500 -3.11 -4.86 -6.99
N LYS A 501 -2.40 -5.87 -6.45
CA LYS A 501 -0.99 -6.16 -6.74
C LYS A 501 -0.76 -6.44 -8.22
N TYR A 502 -1.67 -7.20 -8.84
CA TYR A 502 -1.61 -7.55 -10.27
C TYR A 502 -2.36 -6.59 -11.18
N HIS A 503 -2.73 -5.39 -10.69
CA HIS A 503 -3.38 -4.32 -11.43
C HIS A 503 -4.73 -4.68 -12.10
N ILE A 504 -5.33 -5.81 -11.74
CA ILE A 504 -6.65 -6.24 -12.25
C ILE A 504 -7.73 -5.26 -11.80
N ALA A 505 -7.67 -4.79 -10.55
CA ALA A 505 -8.57 -3.76 -10.04
C ALA A 505 -8.46 -2.46 -10.86
N LYS A 506 -7.26 -2.09 -11.33
CA LYS A 506 -7.05 -0.93 -12.20
C LYS A 506 -7.72 -1.10 -13.55
N LEU A 507 -7.57 -2.25 -14.20
CA LEU A 507 -8.23 -2.56 -15.48
C LEU A 507 -9.75 -2.51 -15.36
N ILE A 508 -10.31 -3.16 -14.33
CA ILE A 508 -11.76 -3.15 -14.06
C ILE A 508 -12.26 -1.72 -13.78
N SER A 509 -11.52 -0.96 -12.96
CA SER A 509 -11.91 0.41 -12.59
C SER A 509 -11.95 1.34 -13.80
N THR A 510 -10.96 1.25 -14.70
CA THR A 510 -10.88 2.08 -15.90
C THR A 510 -11.96 1.71 -16.90
N TRP A 511 -12.33 0.43 -16.99
CA TRP A 511 -13.46 -0.02 -17.80
C TRP A 511 -14.82 0.43 -17.26
N ILE A 512 -15.06 0.30 -15.95
CA ILE A 512 -16.30 0.80 -15.32
C ILE A 512 -16.40 2.31 -15.50
N LEU A 513 -15.30 3.04 -15.27
CA LEU A 513 -15.30 4.49 -15.31
C LEU A 513 -15.40 5.05 -16.73
N SER A 514 -14.79 4.40 -17.72
CA SER A 514 -14.95 4.79 -19.12
C SER A 514 -16.41 4.67 -19.57
N LYS A 515 -17.17 3.72 -19.00
CA LYS A 515 -18.60 3.54 -19.26
C LYS A 515 -19.49 4.48 -18.44
N ALA A 516 -19.10 4.83 -17.22
CA ALA A 516 -19.83 5.77 -16.35
C ALA A 516 -19.72 7.23 -16.82
N GLY A 517 -18.72 7.55 -17.63
CA GLY A 517 -18.46 8.89 -18.15
C GLY A 517 -17.79 9.82 -17.13
N THR A 518 -17.83 11.13 -17.39
CA THR A 518 -17.15 12.15 -16.57
C THR A 518 -18.06 12.86 -15.57
N ASN A 519 -19.35 12.50 -15.52
CA ASN A 519 -20.30 13.16 -14.64
C ASN A 519 -20.28 12.52 -13.24
N PRO A 520 -19.93 13.26 -12.16
CA PRO A 520 -19.87 12.74 -10.79
C PRO A 520 -21.17 12.07 -10.33
N LEU A 521 -22.32 12.56 -10.82
CA LEU A 521 -23.64 12.03 -10.49
C LEU A 521 -23.79 10.58 -10.96
N VAL A 522 -23.41 10.34 -12.21
CA VAL A 522 -23.50 9.02 -12.86
C VAL A 522 -22.44 8.08 -12.31
N VAL A 523 -21.23 8.58 -12.06
CA VAL A 523 -20.14 7.79 -11.45
C VAL A 523 -20.54 7.31 -10.05
N LEU A 524 -21.07 8.19 -9.19
CA LEU A 524 -21.52 7.80 -7.86
C LEU A 524 -22.62 6.74 -7.93
N LEU A 525 -23.64 6.95 -8.77
CA LEU A 525 -24.74 5.99 -8.92
C LEU A 525 -24.23 4.63 -9.45
N THR A 526 -23.31 4.64 -10.41
CA THR A 526 -22.73 3.42 -10.99
C THR A 526 -21.96 2.63 -9.93
N VAL A 527 -21.10 3.31 -9.17
CA VAL A 527 -20.33 2.68 -8.09
C VAL A 527 -21.25 2.12 -7.01
N MET A 528 -22.28 2.87 -6.60
CA MET A 528 -23.27 2.39 -5.62
C MET A 528 -24.06 1.19 -6.16
N SER A 529 -24.43 1.19 -7.45
CA SER A 529 -25.15 0.08 -8.07
C SER A 529 -24.31 -1.20 -8.16
N VAL A 530 -23.02 -1.06 -8.50
CA VAL A 530 -22.07 -2.18 -8.48
C VAL A 530 -21.93 -2.74 -7.06
N ALA A 531 -21.83 -1.88 -6.04
CA ALA A 531 -21.75 -2.30 -4.65
C ALA A 531 -23.02 -3.03 -4.18
N LEU A 532 -24.21 -2.52 -4.54
CA LEU A 532 -25.49 -3.17 -4.25
C LEU A 532 -25.57 -4.56 -4.88
N PHE A 533 -25.25 -4.65 -6.18
CA PHE A 533 -25.29 -5.92 -6.90
C PHE A 533 -24.27 -6.93 -6.37
N ALA A 534 -23.04 -6.49 -6.11
CA ALA A 534 -22.02 -7.35 -5.52
C ALA A 534 -22.44 -7.88 -4.14
N SER A 535 -22.98 -7.02 -3.29
CA SER A 535 -23.44 -7.40 -1.95
C SER A 535 -24.64 -8.35 -1.96
N MET A 536 -25.52 -8.24 -2.97
CA MET A 536 -26.67 -9.13 -3.18
C MET A 536 -26.29 -10.60 -3.39
N TRP A 537 -25.14 -10.88 -4.00
CA TRP A 537 -24.72 -12.25 -4.36
C TRP A 537 -23.56 -12.77 -3.53
N VAL A 538 -22.69 -11.88 -3.06
CA VAL A 538 -21.48 -12.25 -2.32
C VAL A 538 -21.75 -12.27 -0.82
N SER A 539 -21.83 -11.09 -0.21
CA SER A 539 -22.17 -10.83 1.19
C SER A 539 -21.89 -9.37 1.51
N ASN A 540 -22.49 -8.85 2.58
CA ASN A 540 -22.18 -7.53 3.11
C ASN A 540 -20.77 -7.40 3.73
N VAL A 541 -19.99 -8.48 3.80
CA VAL A 541 -18.64 -8.48 4.37
C VAL A 541 -17.59 -8.37 3.28
N ALA A 542 -17.66 -9.25 2.27
CA ALA A 542 -16.66 -9.31 1.22
C ALA A 542 -16.92 -8.31 0.08
N ALA A 543 -18.18 -8.01 -0.26
CA ALA A 543 -18.49 -7.10 -1.36
C ALA A 543 -17.95 -5.66 -1.19
N PRO A 544 -18.06 -5.01 -0.02
CA PRO A 544 -17.49 -3.67 0.17
C PRO A 544 -15.98 -3.65 -0.04
N VAL A 545 -15.27 -4.64 0.51
CA VAL A 545 -13.80 -4.76 0.39
C VAL A 545 -13.40 -4.80 -1.09
N LEU A 546 -14.07 -5.63 -1.89
CA LEU A 546 -13.84 -5.71 -3.33
C LEU A 546 -14.17 -4.39 -4.05
N CYS A 547 -15.30 -3.76 -3.71
CA CYS A 547 -15.71 -2.49 -4.32
C CYS A 547 -14.71 -1.37 -4.02
N PHE A 548 -14.20 -1.29 -2.79
CA PHE A 548 -13.18 -0.32 -2.41
C PHE A 548 -11.86 -0.54 -3.16
N SER A 549 -11.43 -1.79 -3.36
CA SER A 549 -10.26 -2.09 -4.18
C SER A 549 -10.44 -1.67 -5.63
N ILE A 550 -11.64 -1.88 -6.19
CA ILE A 550 -11.97 -1.45 -7.56
C ILE A 550 -11.96 0.07 -7.66
N ILE A 551 -12.45 0.82 -6.68
CA ILE A 551 -12.47 2.29 -6.78
C ILE A 551 -11.17 2.98 -6.33
N GLN A 552 -10.23 2.26 -5.71
CA GLN A 552 -8.98 2.83 -5.21
C GLN A 552 -8.17 3.61 -6.29
N PRO A 553 -8.05 3.14 -7.54
CA PRO A 553 -7.40 3.90 -8.61
C PRO A 553 -8.13 5.21 -8.92
N LEU A 554 -9.47 5.22 -8.90
CA LEU A 554 -10.29 6.42 -9.07
C LEU A 554 -10.04 7.41 -7.92
N LEU A 555 -10.00 6.94 -6.67
CA LEU A 555 -9.75 7.79 -5.50
C LEU A 555 -8.42 8.54 -5.61
N ARG A 556 -7.37 7.91 -6.14
CA ARG A 556 -6.05 8.52 -6.35
C ARG A 556 -6.04 9.64 -7.40
N THR A 557 -6.96 9.62 -8.36
CA THR A 557 -7.07 10.67 -9.39
C THR A 557 -7.80 11.92 -8.91
N LEU A 558 -8.57 11.81 -7.82
CA LEU A 558 -9.37 12.90 -7.30
C LEU A 558 -8.53 13.83 -6.40
N PRO A 559 -8.84 15.14 -6.37
CA PRO A 559 -8.15 16.07 -5.48
C PRO A 559 -8.34 15.65 -4.02
N LYS A 560 -7.23 15.66 -3.27
CA LYS A 560 -7.17 15.24 -1.86
C LYS A 560 -8.17 16.05 -1.01
N GLY A 561 -8.92 15.35 -0.17
CA GLY A 561 -9.95 15.97 0.69
C GLY A 561 -11.22 16.41 -0.06
N SER A 562 -11.40 15.99 -1.31
CA SER A 562 -12.65 16.23 -2.04
C SER A 562 -13.84 15.60 -1.31
N ARG A 563 -14.92 16.37 -1.17
CA ARG A 563 -16.20 15.88 -0.64
C ARG A 563 -16.77 14.74 -1.48
N PHE A 564 -16.40 14.65 -2.75
CA PHE A 564 -16.80 13.56 -3.63
C PHE A 564 -16.18 12.21 -3.24
N ILE A 565 -14.94 12.20 -2.73
CA ILE A 565 -14.32 10.97 -2.21
C ILE A 565 -15.13 10.44 -1.02
N ASN A 566 -15.51 11.34 -0.11
CA ASN A 566 -16.33 10.98 1.05
C ASN A 566 -17.71 10.44 0.61
N ALA A 567 -18.31 11.03 -0.43
CA ALA A 567 -19.56 10.55 -1.00
C ALA A 567 -19.42 9.15 -1.65
N LEU A 568 -18.33 8.89 -2.39
CA LEU A 568 -18.05 7.58 -2.98
C LEU A 568 -17.87 6.51 -1.91
N ILE A 569 -17.05 6.79 -0.90
CA ILE A 569 -16.73 5.81 0.14
C ILE A 569 -17.97 5.48 0.97
N LEU A 570 -18.70 6.50 1.40
CA LEU A 570 -19.94 6.32 2.14
C LEU A 570 -21.03 5.69 1.27
N GLY A 571 -21.10 6.05 -0.01
CA GLY A 571 -22.03 5.47 -0.98
C GLY A 571 -21.86 3.96 -1.13
N ILE A 572 -20.61 3.46 -1.24
CA ILE A 572 -20.33 2.02 -1.28
C ILE A 572 -20.80 1.34 0.01
N ALA A 573 -20.52 1.94 1.17
CA ALA A 573 -20.89 1.38 2.46
C ALA A 573 -22.42 1.21 2.59
N LEU A 574 -23.16 2.29 2.33
CA LEU A 574 -24.62 2.31 2.43
C LEU A 574 -25.26 1.41 1.36
N ALA A 575 -24.78 1.46 0.11
CA ALA A 575 -25.28 0.62 -0.96
C ALA A 575 -25.00 -0.87 -0.72
N SER A 576 -23.88 -1.22 -0.09
CA SER A 576 -23.58 -2.61 0.29
C SER A 576 -24.53 -3.13 1.37
N ASN A 577 -24.91 -2.30 2.36
CA ASN A 577 -25.94 -2.68 3.33
C ASN A 577 -27.31 -2.88 2.65
N ILE A 578 -27.68 -2.01 1.69
CA ILE A 578 -28.90 -2.18 0.88
C ILE A 578 -28.82 -3.45 0.02
N GLY A 579 -27.67 -3.74 -0.60
CA GLY A 579 -27.53 -4.94 -1.42
C GLY A 579 -27.69 -6.22 -0.63
N GLY A 580 -27.25 -6.24 0.64
CA GLY A 580 -27.41 -7.40 1.50
C GLY A 580 -28.88 -7.74 1.77
N MET A 581 -29.76 -6.75 1.90
CA MET A 581 -31.20 -7.01 2.13
C MET A 581 -31.94 -7.49 0.87
N ALA A 582 -31.37 -7.29 -0.33
CA ALA A 582 -32.02 -7.64 -1.60
C ALA A 582 -32.18 -9.15 -1.81
N SER A 583 -31.32 -9.98 -1.22
CA SER A 583 -31.27 -11.42 -1.49
C SER A 583 -31.41 -12.27 -0.22
N PRO A 584 -32.18 -13.38 -0.28
CA PRO A 584 -32.32 -14.35 0.81
C PRO A 584 -30.98 -14.89 1.36
N ILE A 585 -29.97 -15.03 0.48
CA ILE A 585 -28.70 -15.70 0.80
C ILE A 585 -27.57 -14.74 1.16
N ALA A 586 -27.74 -13.44 0.94
CA ALA A 586 -26.65 -12.46 1.09
C ALA A 586 -26.23 -12.23 2.55
N LEU A 587 -27.14 -12.48 3.49
CA LEU A 587 -27.01 -12.09 4.89
C LEU A 587 -27.52 -13.19 5.83
N PRO A 588 -26.79 -13.52 6.91
CA PRO A 588 -27.25 -14.48 7.91
C PRO A 588 -28.60 -14.12 8.52
N GLN A 589 -28.89 -12.84 8.75
CA GLN A 589 -30.19 -12.39 9.26
C GLN A 589 -31.37 -12.70 8.33
N ASN A 590 -31.16 -12.72 7.02
CA ASN A 590 -32.21 -13.05 6.06
C ASN A 590 -32.54 -14.54 6.13
N MET A 591 -31.50 -15.38 6.26
CA MET A 591 -31.67 -16.82 6.46
C MET A 591 -32.38 -17.12 7.79
N ILE A 592 -32.02 -16.42 8.88
CA ILE A 592 -32.70 -16.55 10.17
C ILE A 592 -34.18 -16.16 10.03
N ALA A 593 -34.48 -15.06 9.35
CA ALA A 593 -35.86 -14.63 9.10
C ALA A 593 -36.66 -15.68 8.32
N ILE A 594 -36.09 -16.24 7.25
CA ILE A 594 -36.74 -17.27 6.44
C ILE A 594 -37.01 -18.52 7.28
N GLY A 595 -36.06 -18.93 8.14
CA GLY A 595 -36.23 -20.07 9.03
C GLY A 595 -37.29 -19.88 10.11
N ALA A 596 -37.58 -18.63 10.48
CA ALA A 596 -38.62 -18.29 11.46
C ALA A 596 -40.02 -18.10 10.86
N MET A 597 -40.17 -18.10 9.53
CA MET A 597 -41.46 -17.98 8.85
C MET A 597 -42.07 -19.34 8.54
N ASP A 598 -43.36 -19.50 8.82
CA ASP A 598 -44.18 -20.64 8.39
C ASP A 598 -45.43 -20.16 7.62
N PRO A 599 -45.62 -20.55 6.34
CA PRO A 599 -44.66 -21.23 5.47
C PRO A 599 -43.49 -20.34 5.06
N GLN A 600 -42.35 -20.96 4.76
CA GLN A 600 -41.16 -20.26 4.29
C GLN A 600 -41.41 -19.53 2.96
N PRO A 601 -40.99 -18.25 2.82
CA PRO A 601 -41.19 -17.50 1.59
C PRO A 601 -40.39 -18.10 0.44
N SER A 602 -40.99 -18.15 -0.74
CA SER A 602 -40.25 -18.44 -1.97
C SER A 602 -39.26 -17.30 -2.27
N TRP A 603 -38.18 -17.62 -3.00
CA TRP A 603 -37.23 -16.60 -3.46
C TRP A 603 -37.90 -15.49 -4.27
N GLY A 604 -38.89 -15.85 -5.09
CA GLY A 604 -39.69 -14.88 -5.84
C GLY A 604 -40.46 -13.92 -4.95
N GLN A 605 -41.12 -14.42 -3.89
CA GLN A 605 -41.81 -13.58 -2.92
C GLN A 605 -40.85 -12.63 -2.19
N TRP A 606 -39.66 -13.10 -1.81
CA TRP A 606 -38.63 -12.24 -1.21
C TRP A 606 -38.21 -11.12 -2.17
N PHE A 607 -37.90 -11.46 -3.43
CA PHE A 607 -37.44 -10.47 -4.41
C PHE A 607 -38.51 -9.44 -4.78
N VAL A 608 -39.77 -9.85 -4.89
CA VAL A 608 -40.88 -8.93 -5.17
C VAL A 608 -41.01 -7.85 -4.09
N ILE A 609 -40.68 -8.17 -2.83
CA ILE A 609 -40.66 -7.20 -1.73
C ILE A 609 -39.34 -6.42 -1.71
N ALA A 610 -38.22 -7.14 -1.70
CA ALA A 610 -36.91 -6.57 -1.41
C ALA A 610 -36.35 -5.72 -2.54
N ILE A 611 -36.49 -6.12 -3.81
CA ILE A 611 -35.89 -5.40 -4.95
C ILE A 611 -36.48 -3.99 -5.11
N PRO A 612 -37.82 -3.78 -5.10
CA PRO A 612 -38.38 -2.43 -5.20
C PRO A 612 -37.93 -1.52 -4.05
N VAL A 613 -37.90 -2.06 -2.82
CA VAL A 613 -37.39 -1.36 -1.63
C VAL A 613 -35.93 -0.97 -1.83
N CYS A 614 -35.07 -1.90 -2.25
CA CYS A 614 -33.64 -1.66 -2.46
C CYS A 614 -33.35 -0.63 -3.56
N ILE A 615 -34.06 -0.69 -4.68
CA ILE A 615 -33.88 0.27 -5.78
C ILE A 615 -34.29 1.68 -5.33
N LEU A 616 -35.42 1.80 -4.64
CA LEU A 616 -35.90 3.08 -4.15
C LEU A 616 -34.96 3.65 -3.07
N LEU A 617 -34.45 2.79 -2.17
CA LEU A 617 -33.42 3.15 -1.20
C LEU A 617 -32.15 3.65 -1.86
N LEU A 618 -31.65 2.92 -2.86
CA LEU A 618 -30.45 3.29 -3.60
C LEU A 618 -30.57 4.70 -4.19
N VAL A 619 -31.69 4.99 -4.85
CA VAL A 619 -31.94 6.29 -5.49
C VAL A 619 -32.10 7.42 -4.46
N LEU A 620 -32.82 7.20 -3.36
CA LEU A 620 -33.00 8.23 -2.33
C LEU A 620 -31.71 8.51 -1.57
N ILE A 621 -30.95 7.48 -1.20
CA ILE A 621 -29.65 7.66 -0.54
C ILE A 621 -28.66 8.31 -1.49
N TRP A 622 -28.64 7.92 -2.77
CA TRP A 622 -27.83 8.60 -3.79
C TRP A 622 -28.17 10.09 -3.86
N GLY A 623 -29.44 10.45 -3.99
CA GLY A 623 -29.88 11.86 -3.97
C GLY A 623 -29.50 12.61 -2.69
N PHE A 624 -29.64 11.96 -1.54
CA PHE A 624 -29.26 12.51 -0.23
C PHE A 624 -27.75 12.78 -0.13
N LEU A 625 -26.91 11.85 -0.60
CA LEU A 625 -25.46 12.01 -0.62
C LEU A 625 -25.04 13.15 -1.55
N LEU A 626 -25.68 13.29 -2.71
CA LEU A 626 -25.43 14.39 -3.64
C LEU A 626 -25.75 15.76 -3.02
N LEU A 627 -26.90 15.87 -2.37
CA LEU A 627 -27.33 17.10 -1.68
C LEU A 627 -26.37 17.45 -0.53
N THR A 628 -25.94 16.44 0.21
CA THR A 628 -25.12 16.65 1.41
C THR A 628 -23.67 16.98 1.10
N PHE A 629 -23.09 16.37 0.07
CA PHE A 629 -21.67 16.56 -0.29
C PHE A 629 -21.44 17.62 -1.38
N ASN A 630 -22.50 18.13 -2.02
CA ASN A 630 -22.45 19.12 -3.11
C ASN A 630 -21.40 18.79 -4.19
N THR A 631 -21.55 17.63 -4.80
CA THR A 631 -20.56 17.01 -5.70
C THR A 631 -20.60 17.57 -7.13
N LEU A 632 -21.51 18.50 -7.42
CA LEU A 632 -21.84 19.03 -8.75
C LEU A 632 -20.69 19.77 -9.45
N ASN A 633 -19.75 20.35 -8.71
CA ASN A 633 -18.64 21.14 -9.27
C ASN A 633 -17.34 20.36 -9.50
N THR A 634 -17.35 19.03 -9.35
CA THR A 634 -16.15 18.21 -9.48
C THR A 634 -15.99 17.77 -10.93
N GLN A 635 -14.98 18.26 -11.65
CA GLN A 635 -14.66 17.73 -12.98
C GLN A 635 -13.81 16.47 -12.84
N LEU A 636 -14.36 15.33 -13.28
CA LEU A 636 -13.59 14.09 -13.41
C LEU A 636 -12.83 14.11 -14.74
N VAL A 637 -11.53 13.89 -14.68
CA VAL A 637 -10.73 13.64 -15.88
C VAL A 637 -11.10 12.26 -16.40
N ALA A 638 -11.50 12.17 -17.67
CA ALA A 638 -11.77 10.88 -18.30
C ALA A 638 -10.49 10.04 -18.29
N ILE A 639 -10.53 8.91 -17.59
CA ILE A 639 -9.40 7.97 -17.61
C ILE A 639 -9.48 7.22 -18.94
N ARG A 640 -8.42 7.30 -19.75
CA ARG A 640 -8.30 6.47 -20.97
C ARG A 640 -8.23 5.01 -20.54
N THR A 641 -9.00 4.15 -21.22
CA THR A 641 -8.92 2.70 -21.02
C THR A 641 -7.51 2.24 -21.38
N ILE A 642 -6.93 1.42 -20.51
CA ILE A 642 -5.71 0.69 -20.81
C ILE A 642 -6.22 -0.68 -21.26
N ASP A 643 -6.26 -0.92 -22.58
CA ASP A 643 -6.63 -2.23 -23.14
C ASP A 643 -5.39 -3.13 -23.16
N ASP A 644 -4.95 -3.54 -21.97
CA ASP A 644 -3.93 -4.57 -21.83
C ASP A 644 -4.59 -5.95 -21.79
N LYS A 645 -4.03 -6.89 -22.56
CA LYS A 645 -4.49 -8.29 -22.54
C LYS A 645 -4.13 -8.92 -21.19
N PHE A 646 -5.07 -9.65 -20.59
CA PHE A 646 -4.82 -10.32 -19.32
C PHE A 646 -3.71 -11.36 -19.44
N SER A 647 -2.71 -11.27 -18.54
CA SER A 647 -1.67 -12.28 -18.36
C SER A 647 -2.25 -13.61 -17.84
N GLY A 648 -1.57 -14.74 -18.07
CA GLY A 648 -1.97 -16.05 -17.56
C GLY A 648 -2.14 -16.07 -16.03
N ILE A 649 -1.28 -15.34 -15.31
CA ILE A 649 -1.39 -15.15 -13.85
C ILE A 649 -2.63 -14.33 -13.47
N GLN A 650 -2.98 -13.30 -14.26
CA GLN A 650 -4.19 -12.52 -14.01
C GLN A 650 -5.45 -13.36 -14.26
N TRP A 651 -5.45 -14.22 -15.28
CA TRP A 651 -6.52 -15.19 -15.52
C TRP A 651 -6.66 -16.20 -14.38
N TYR A 652 -5.55 -16.68 -13.82
CA TYR A 652 -5.57 -17.53 -12.63
C TYR A 652 -6.21 -16.81 -11.44
N ILE A 653 -5.80 -15.56 -11.15
CA ILE A 653 -6.37 -14.77 -10.04
C ILE A 653 -7.86 -14.52 -10.26
N VAL A 654 -8.28 -14.16 -11.47
CA VAL A 654 -9.69 -13.96 -11.84
C VAL A 654 -10.46 -15.28 -11.70
N GLY A 655 -9.88 -16.40 -12.13
CA GLY A 655 -10.47 -17.74 -12.02
C GLY A 655 -10.67 -18.17 -10.58
N VAL A 656 -9.65 -18.02 -9.72
CA VAL A 656 -9.75 -18.31 -8.28
C VAL A 656 -10.77 -17.39 -7.62
N SER A 657 -10.70 -16.08 -7.89
CA SER A 657 -11.64 -15.11 -7.31
C SER A 657 -13.08 -15.40 -7.72
N GLY A 658 -13.33 -15.65 -9.00
CA GLY A 658 -14.64 -16.03 -9.53
C GLY A 658 -15.12 -17.36 -8.96
N GLY A 659 -14.22 -18.34 -8.82
CA GLY A 659 -14.49 -19.64 -8.20
C GLY A 659 -14.88 -19.51 -6.73
N THR A 660 -14.18 -18.69 -5.94
CA THR A 660 -14.52 -18.41 -4.54
C THR A 660 -15.88 -17.73 -4.43
N ILE A 661 -16.15 -16.71 -5.26
CA ILE A 661 -17.44 -16.02 -5.30
C ILE A 661 -18.58 -16.99 -5.67
N PHE A 662 -18.35 -17.86 -6.66
CA PHE A 662 -19.31 -18.89 -7.05
C PHE A 662 -19.58 -19.88 -5.92
N LEU A 663 -18.53 -20.29 -5.19
CA LEU A 663 -18.66 -21.16 -4.01
C LEU A 663 -19.46 -20.48 -2.90
N TRP A 664 -19.26 -19.19 -2.64
CA TRP A 664 -20.09 -18.42 -1.71
C TRP A 664 -21.57 -18.39 -2.12
N CYS A 665 -21.87 -18.24 -3.40
CA CYS A 665 -23.25 -18.25 -3.91
C CYS A 665 -23.96 -19.59 -3.66
N ILE A 666 -23.24 -20.71 -3.68
CA ILE A 666 -23.80 -22.07 -3.48
C ILE A 666 -23.54 -22.58 -2.06
N ALA A 667 -22.92 -21.78 -1.18
CA ALA A 667 -22.48 -22.20 0.15
C ALA A 667 -23.61 -22.83 1.00
N SER A 668 -24.84 -22.35 0.85
CA SER A 668 -26.02 -22.90 1.54
C SER A 668 -26.30 -24.37 1.22
N ARG A 669 -25.96 -24.85 0.01
CA ARG A 669 -26.07 -26.26 -0.39
C ARG A 669 -24.84 -27.10 -0.02
N LEU A 670 -23.72 -26.43 0.27
CA LEU A 670 -22.41 -27.01 0.54
C LEU A 670 -22.07 -27.06 2.03
N LEU A 671 -23.04 -26.74 2.90
CA LEU A 671 -22.88 -26.71 4.36
C LEU A 671 -22.33 -28.04 4.92
N GLY A 672 -22.75 -29.17 4.35
CA GLY A 672 -22.31 -30.50 4.80
C GLY A 672 -20.87 -30.86 4.46
N ILE A 673 -20.20 -30.10 3.57
CA ILE A 673 -18.81 -30.34 3.15
C ILE A 673 -17.90 -29.26 3.72
N PHE A 674 -18.25 -27.99 3.50
CA PHE A 674 -17.39 -26.85 3.85
C PHE A 674 -17.77 -26.17 5.17
N GLY A 675 -18.95 -26.44 5.74
CA GLY A 675 -19.43 -25.76 6.94
C GLY A 675 -19.83 -24.30 6.68
N GLU A 676 -19.39 -23.39 7.55
CA GLU A 676 -19.66 -21.95 7.44
C GLU A 676 -18.89 -21.29 6.28
N MET A 677 -19.44 -20.21 5.72
CA MET A 677 -18.88 -19.49 4.55
C MET A 677 -17.45 -18.97 4.76
N GLY A 678 -17.01 -18.78 6.01
CA GLY A 678 -15.66 -18.35 6.36
C GLY A 678 -14.59 -19.37 6.01
N ILE A 679 -14.90 -20.67 5.98
CA ILE A 679 -13.95 -21.70 5.57
C ILE A 679 -13.63 -21.59 4.08
N ILE A 680 -14.65 -21.29 3.27
CA ILE A 680 -14.48 -21.01 1.83
C ILE A 680 -13.53 -19.82 1.60
N ALA A 681 -13.55 -18.84 2.51
CA ALA A 681 -12.69 -17.65 2.43
C ALA A 681 -11.19 -17.96 2.61
N LEU A 682 -10.82 -19.13 3.14
CA LEU A 682 -9.43 -19.59 3.24
C LEU A 682 -8.89 -20.09 1.90
N ILE A 683 -9.75 -20.47 0.95
CA ILE A 683 -9.32 -20.96 -0.38
C ILE A 683 -8.43 -19.93 -1.10
N PRO A 684 -8.83 -18.66 -1.30
CA PRO A 684 -7.96 -17.68 -1.93
C PRO A 684 -6.70 -17.38 -1.09
N VAL A 685 -6.78 -17.47 0.25
CA VAL A 685 -5.60 -17.30 1.12
C VAL A 685 -4.56 -18.37 0.76
N ILE A 686 -4.96 -19.65 0.76
CA ILE A 686 -4.06 -20.77 0.46
C ILE A 686 -3.57 -20.70 -0.99
N LEU A 687 -4.44 -20.40 -1.94
CA LEU A 687 -4.12 -20.41 -3.37
C LEU A 687 -3.31 -19.20 -3.85
N PHE A 688 -3.28 -18.10 -3.09
CA PHE A 688 -2.47 -16.92 -3.40
C PHE A 688 -1.18 -16.85 -2.60
N PHE A 689 -1.19 -17.20 -1.31
CA PHE A 689 0.04 -17.24 -0.51
C PHE A 689 0.84 -18.53 -0.75
N GLY A 690 0.18 -19.67 -0.97
CA GLY A 690 0.85 -20.96 -1.17
C GLY A 690 1.86 -20.95 -2.33
N PRO A 691 1.48 -20.48 -3.54
CA PRO A 691 2.41 -20.37 -4.66
C PRO A 691 3.27 -19.09 -4.65
N GLY A 692 3.16 -18.24 -3.62
CA GLY A 692 3.94 -17.00 -3.51
C GLY A 692 3.42 -15.81 -4.35
N LEU A 693 2.16 -15.83 -4.82
CA LEU A 693 1.59 -14.66 -5.51
C LEU A 693 1.44 -13.46 -4.55
N LEU A 694 1.08 -13.73 -3.30
CA LEU A 694 1.09 -12.78 -2.20
C LEU A 694 2.23 -13.09 -1.23
N THR A 695 2.92 -12.06 -0.76
CA THR A 695 4.07 -12.16 0.15
C THR A 695 3.67 -11.83 1.58
N THR A 696 4.52 -12.15 2.55
CA THR A 696 4.29 -11.81 3.98
C THR A 696 4.06 -10.31 4.20
N GLU A 697 4.65 -9.45 3.36
CA GLU A 697 4.39 -8.01 3.39
C GLU A 697 2.93 -7.67 3.03
N ASP A 698 2.35 -8.36 2.05
CA ASP A 698 0.93 -8.19 1.67
C ASP A 698 0.01 -8.52 2.85
N PHE A 699 0.34 -9.57 3.63
CA PHE A 699 -0.39 -9.95 4.84
C PHE A 699 -0.21 -8.94 5.99
N ASN A 700 1.00 -8.43 6.18
CA ASN A 700 1.30 -7.41 7.19
C ASN A 700 0.61 -6.08 6.88
N ASN A 701 0.36 -5.80 5.60
CA ASN A 701 -0.37 -4.63 5.12
C ASN A 701 -1.90 -4.79 5.20
N TYR A 702 -2.41 -5.91 5.72
CA TYR A 702 -3.84 -6.03 5.98
C TYR A 702 -4.31 -4.98 6.99
N PRO A 703 -5.54 -4.46 6.83
CA PRO A 703 -6.11 -3.52 7.78
C PRO A 703 -6.53 -4.26 9.06
N TRP A 704 -5.56 -4.68 9.88
CA TRP A 704 -5.77 -5.40 11.14
C TRP A 704 -6.62 -4.62 12.14
N ASN A 705 -6.61 -3.29 12.05
CA ASN A 705 -7.52 -2.42 12.78
C ASN A 705 -9.01 -2.74 12.49
N ILE A 706 -9.37 -3.07 11.25
CA ILE A 706 -10.73 -3.51 10.86
C ILE A 706 -11.05 -4.86 11.49
N VAL A 707 -10.10 -5.81 11.42
CA VAL A 707 -10.28 -7.16 11.97
C VAL A 707 -10.54 -7.08 13.47
N VAL A 708 -9.72 -6.32 14.21
CA VAL A 708 -9.89 -6.12 15.66
C VAL A 708 -11.20 -5.41 15.99
N LEU A 709 -11.60 -4.41 15.20
CA LEU A 709 -12.88 -3.72 15.35
C LEU A 709 -14.08 -4.68 15.19
N ALA A 710 -14.02 -5.56 14.17
CA ALA A 710 -15.01 -6.61 13.93
C ALA A 710 -15.07 -7.65 15.07
N MET A 711 -13.92 -8.05 15.62
CA MET A 711 -13.85 -8.99 16.74
C MET A 711 -14.53 -8.43 18.00
N GLY A 712 -14.24 -7.17 18.36
CA GLY A 712 -14.85 -6.52 19.52
C GLY A 712 -16.36 -6.30 19.36
N GLY A 713 -16.81 -5.91 18.17
CA GLY A 713 -18.24 -5.79 17.86
C GLY A 713 -19.00 -7.12 17.94
N THR A 714 -18.37 -8.21 17.47
CA THR A 714 -18.94 -9.57 17.59
C THR A 714 -19.02 -10.01 19.05
N ALA A 715 -17.95 -9.81 19.82
CA ALA A 715 -17.91 -10.14 21.25
C ALA A 715 -19.01 -9.41 22.04
N LEU A 716 -19.16 -8.09 21.82
CA LEU A 716 -20.22 -7.29 22.43
C LEU A 716 -21.61 -7.85 22.08
N GLY A 717 -21.87 -8.11 20.79
CA GLY A 717 -23.16 -8.63 20.36
C GLY A 717 -23.49 -9.99 20.98
N LYS A 718 -22.51 -10.90 21.06
CA LYS A 718 -22.73 -12.23 21.64
C LYS A 718 -22.96 -12.18 23.15
N ALA A 719 -22.29 -11.29 23.87
CA ALA A 719 -22.56 -11.06 25.30
C ALA A 719 -24.00 -10.54 25.52
N VAL A 720 -24.44 -9.56 24.72
CA VAL A 720 -25.81 -9.03 24.78
C VAL A 720 -26.86 -10.10 24.50
N ALA A 721 -26.59 -11.00 23.54
CA ALA A 721 -27.50 -12.09 23.20
C ALA A 721 -27.66 -13.10 24.34
N LEU A 722 -26.56 -13.52 24.98
CA LEU A 722 -26.60 -14.53 26.05
C LEU A 722 -27.30 -14.06 27.32
N LEU A 723 -27.24 -12.78 27.63
CA LEU A 723 -27.91 -12.22 28.80
C LEU A 723 -29.42 -12.04 28.64
N GLY A 724 -29.94 -12.17 27.41
CA GLY A 724 -31.35 -11.92 27.13
C GLY A 724 -31.77 -10.46 27.33
N LEU A 725 -30.83 -9.51 27.45
CA LEU A 725 -31.12 -8.09 27.69
C LEU A 725 -32.11 -7.53 26.68
N LEU A 726 -31.87 -7.82 25.39
CA LEU A 726 -32.73 -7.36 24.31
C LEU A 726 -34.07 -8.11 24.27
N ALA A 727 -34.14 -9.34 24.77
CA ALA A 727 -35.40 -10.07 24.91
C ALA A 727 -36.27 -9.43 26.01
N THR A 728 -35.70 -9.10 27.18
CA THR A 728 -36.40 -8.42 28.27
C THR A 728 -36.94 -7.05 27.85
N ILE A 729 -36.12 -6.22 27.19
CA ILE A 729 -36.55 -4.91 26.68
C ILE A 729 -37.74 -5.07 25.74
N ALA A 730 -37.69 -6.08 24.89
CA ALA A 730 -38.66 -6.25 23.84
C ALA A 730 -39.96 -6.92 24.35
N THR A 731 -39.94 -7.77 25.39
CA THR A 731 -41.15 -8.22 26.11
C THR A 731 -41.81 -7.08 26.88
N THR A 732 -41.05 -6.18 27.51
CA THR A 732 -41.62 -4.98 28.15
C THR A 732 -42.30 -4.06 27.13
N ILE A 733 -41.75 -3.95 25.92
CA ILE A 733 -42.37 -3.17 24.83
C ILE A 733 -43.60 -3.89 24.29
N GLN A 734 -43.58 -5.23 24.21
CA GLN A 734 -44.74 -6.03 23.79
C GLN A 734 -45.97 -5.71 24.66
N GLU A 735 -45.85 -5.76 25.99
CA GLU A 735 -46.95 -5.45 26.92
C GLU A 735 -47.56 -4.05 26.71
N GLN A 736 -46.75 -3.08 26.24
CA GLN A 736 -47.22 -1.72 25.97
C GLN A 736 -47.87 -1.56 24.58
N VAL A 737 -47.71 -2.55 23.70
CA VAL A 737 -48.04 -2.46 22.27
C VAL A 737 -49.13 -3.47 21.87
N GLU A 738 -49.60 -4.33 22.77
CA GLU A 738 -50.65 -5.34 22.51
C GLU A 738 -51.94 -4.77 21.87
N ASP A 739 -52.31 -3.53 22.21
CA ASP A 739 -53.52 -2.87 21.66
C ASP A 739 -53.29 -2.13 20.32
N PHE A 740 -52.06 -2.12 19.79
CA PHE A 740 -51.75 -1.34 18.60
C PHE A 740 -52.12 -2.09 17.31
N SER A 741 -52.53 -1.34 16.28
CA SER A 741 -52.72 -1.90 14.93
C SER A 741 -51.41 -2.51 14.40
N LEU A 742 -51.49 -3.48 13.48
CA LEU A 742 -50.33 -4.10 12.82
C LEU A 742 -49.30 -3.07 12.30
N PHE A 743 -49.78 -1.97 11.72
CA PHE A 743 -48.92 -0.87 11.27
C PHE A 743 -48.25 -0.13 12.44
N GLY A 744 -48.99 0.10 13.53
CA GLY A 744 -48.46 0.66 14.77
C GLY A 744 -47.37 -0.21 15.38
N VAL A 745 -47.56 -1.54 15.41
CA VAL A 745 -46.55 -2.51 15.87
C VAL A 745 -45.31 -2.46 14.98
N THR A 746 -45.51 -2.45 13.65
CA THR A 746 -44.38 -2.37 12.69
C THR A 746 -43.58 -1.07 12.87
N LEU A 747 -44.24 0.04 13.20
CA LEU A 747 -43.62 1.34 13.45
C LEU A 747 -42.83 1.33 14.77
N THR A 748 -43.43 0.87 15.87
CA THR A 748 -42.76 0.86 17.18
C THR A 748 -41.59 -0.12 17.21
N PHE A 749 -41.81 -1.38 16.81
CA PHE A 749 -40.76 -2.39 16.75
C PHE A 749 -39.73 -2.05 15.69
N GLY A 750 -40.14 -1.47 14.56
CA GLY A 750 -39.20 -1.10 13.52
C GLY A 750 -38.21 -0.03 13.99
N LEU A 751 -38.68 0.97 14.76
CA LEU A 751 -37.81 1.98 15.36
C LEU A 751 -36.86 1.36 16.40
N LEU A 752 -37.39 0.46 17.24
CA LEU A 752 -36.60 -0.29 18.22
C LEU A 752 -35.47 -1.07 17.53
N ILE A 753 -35.80 -1.82 16.47
CA ILE A 753 -34.84 -2.60 15.68
C ILE A 753 -33.77 -1.71 15.08
N LEU A 754 -34.15 -0.58 14.50
CA LEU A 754 -33.20 0.36 13.89
C LEU A 754 -32.18 0.88 14.90
N ILE A 755 -32.65 1.28 16.08
CA ILE A 755 -31.79 1.76 17.17
C ILE A 755 -30.88 0.62 17.66
N MET A 756 -31.47 -0.54 17.93
CA MET A 756 -30.76 -1.69 18.48
C MET A 756 -29.68 -2.23 17.53
N ALA A 757 -30.02 -2.41 16.25
CA ALA A 757 -29.09 -2.86 15.20
C ALA A 757 -28.04 -1.79 14.82
N THR A 758 -28.17 -0.55 15.31
CA THR A 758 -27.13 0.49 15.13
C THR A 758 -25.98 0.29 16.13
N PHE A 759 -26.28 -0.22 17.33
CA PHE A 759 -25.28 -0.43 18.39
C PHE A 759 -24.78 -1.87 18.46
N VAL A 760 -25.61 -2.83 18.01
CA VAL A 760 -25.33 -4.26 18.00
C VAL A 760 -25.22 -4.75 16.55
N SER A 761 -24.43 -5.80 16.29
CA SER A 761 -24.33 -6.41 14.96
C SER A 761 -25.71 -6.82 14.40
N HIS A 762 -25.96 -6.55 13.12
CA HIS A 762 -27.23 -6.87 12.45
C HIS A 762 -27.70 -8.31 12.64
N THR A 763 -26.76 -9.28 12.59
CA THR A 763 -27.07 -10.70 12.78
C THR A 763 -27.53 -11.01 14.21
N VAL A 764 -26.87 -10.41 15.19
CA VAL A 764 -27.21 -10.58 16.61
C VAL A 764 -28.57 -9.95 16.91
N ALA A 765 -28.80 -8.75 16.37
CA ALA A 765 -30.09 -8.07 16.48
C ALA A 765 -31.24 -8.94 15.93
N ALA A 766 -31.02 -9.54 14.76
CA ALA A 766 -31.97 -10.44 14.12
C ALA A 766 -32.26 -11.70 14.95
N LEU A 767 -31.24 -12.35 15.53
CA LEU A 767 -31.40 -13.55 16.37
C LEU A 767 -32.33 -13.33 17.57
N ILE A 768 -32.36 -12.11 18.10
CA ILE A 768 -33.12 -11.81 19.32
C ILE A 768 -34.53 -11.31 18.97
N ILE A 769 -34.64 -10.42 17.98
CA ILE A 769 -35.92 -9.77 17.68
C ILE A 769 -36.82 -10.63 16.81
N ILE A 770 -36.29 -11.40 15.87
CA ILE A 770 -37.11 -12.20 14.94
C ILE A 770 -38.02 -13.19 15.69
N PRO A 771 -37.54 -14.01 16.65
CA PRO A 771 -38.40 -14.95 17.38
C PRO A 771 -39.50 -14.24 18.16
N LEU A 772 -39.18 -13.10 18.78
CA LEU A 772 -40.15 -12.34 19.55
C LEU A 772 -41.24 -11.73 18.65
N VAL A 773 -40.84 -11.10 17.55
CA VAL A 773 -41.77 -10.46 16.62
C VAL A 773 -42.63 -11.50 15.90
N ALA A 774 -42.12 -12.71 15.68
CA ALA A 774 -42.90 -13.86 15.22
C ALA A 774 -44.01 -14.21 16.24
N GLU A 775 -43.66 -14.32 17.52
CA GLU A 775 -44.61 -14.65 18.58
C GLU A 775 -45.71 -13.59 18.74
N ILE A 776 -45.32 -12.31 18.70
CA ILE A 776 -46.26 -11.19 18.73
C ILE A 776 -47.18 -11.23 17.50
N GLY A 777 -46.61 -11.46 16.31
CA GLY A 777 -47.38 -11.58 15.08
C GLY A 777 -48.40 -12.71 15.10
N ASN A 778 -48.12 -13.80 15.81
CA ASN A 778 -49.04 -14.93 15.99
C ASN A 778 -50.16 -14.65 17.00
N HIS A 779 -49.90 -13.82 18.02
CA HIS A 779 -50.86 -13.48 19.08
C HIS A 779 -51.77 -12.29 18.74
N MET A 780 -51.54 -11.63 17.60
CA MET A 780 -52.42 -10.54 17.15
C MET A 780 -53.79 -11.05 16.67
N PRO A 781 -54.84 -10.20 16.77
CA PRO A 781 -56.17 -10.53 16.26
C PRO A 781 -56.20 -10.86 14.75
N ASP A 782 -55.29 -10.26 13.98
CA ASP A 782 -55.07 -10.52 12.55
C ASP A 782 -53.60 -10.97 12.35
N PRO A 783 -53.34 -12.28 12.33
CA PRO A 783 -51.97 -12.80 12.44
C PRO A 783 -51.17 -12.57 11.15
N HIS A 784 -50.17 -11.70 11.23
CA HIS A 784 -49.24 -11.39 10.13
C HIS A 784 -47.76 -11.53 10.56
N PRO A 785 -47.34 -12.70 11.09
CA PRO A 785 -45.97 -12.91 11.56
C PRO A 785 -44.95 -12.78 10.42
N ARG A 786 -45.27 -13.25 9.21
CA ARG A 786 -44.36 -13.21 8.04
C ARG A 786 -43.97 -11.78 7.68
N LEU A 787 -44.96 -10.88 7.64
CA LEU A 787 -44.74 -9.46 7.37
C LEU A 787 -43.81 -8.84 8.41
N LEU A 788 -44.06 -9.08 9.70
CA LEU A 788 -43.27 -8.48 10.76
C LEU A 788 -41.84 -9.04 10.81
N ILE A 789 -41.68 -10.35 10.60
CA ILE A 789 -40.36 -11.00 10.52
C ILE A 789 -39.55 -10.44 9.34
N MET A 790 -40.18 -10.30 8.16
CA MET A 790 -39.53 -9.76 6.96
C MET A 790 -39.14 -8.29 7.16
N ALA A 791 -40.07 -7.47 7.66
CA ALA A 791 -39.79 -6.07 8.00
C ALA A 791 -38.62 -5.95 8.98
N SER A 792 -38.57 -6.83 9.98
CA SER A 792 -37.49 -6.87 10.97
C SER A 792 -36.14 -7.22 10.34
N ALA A 793 -36.08 -8.22 9.44
CA ALA A 793 -34.85 -8.57 8.74
C ALA A 793 -34.30 -7.42 7.87
N LEU A 794 -35.19 -6.75 7.13
CA LEU A 794 -34.83 -5.59 6.31
C LEU A 794 -34.33 -4.43 7.19
N LEU A 795 -35.00 -4.16 8.32
CA LEU A 795 -34.64 -3.08 9.25
C LEU A 795 -33.34 -3.33 10.00
N CYS A 796 -33.05 -4.59 10.37
CA CYS A 796 -31.74 -4.95 10.91
C CYS A 796 -30.62 -4.53 9.95
N SER A 797 -30.81 -4.70 8.65
CA SER A 797 -29.83 -4.34 7.62
C SER A 797 -29.84 -2.84 7.27
N ALA A 798 -30.88 -2.11 7.66
CA ALA A 798 -31.04 -0.67 7.45
C ALA A 798 -30.34 0.20 8.50
N ALA A 799 -29.80 -0.41 9.56
CA ALA A 799 -29.12 0.29 10.64
C ALA A 799 -27.71 0.73 10.23
N MET A 800 -27.60 1.87 9.55
CA MET A 800 -26.34 2.37 8.98
C MET A 800 -25.78 3.58 9.74
N GLY A 801 -26.18 3.79 10.99
CA GLY A 801 -25.92 5.01 11.75
C GLY A 801 -24.48 5.16 12.26
N LEU A 802 -23.89 4.07 12.74
CA LEU A 802 -22.55 4.06 13.34
C LEU A 802 -21.56 3.27 12.49
N PRO A 803 -20.25 3.58 12.53
CA PRO A 803 -19.27 2.79 11.78
C PRO A 803 -19.19 1.33 12.22
N THR A 804 -19.56 1.02 13.46
CA THR A 804 -19.48 -0.34 14.03
C THR A 804 -20.76 -1.16 13.82
N SER A 805 -21.83 -0.55 13.32
CA SER A 805 -23.13 -1.22 13.13
C SER A 805 -23.07 -2.39 12.14
N GLY A 806 -22.27 -2.27 11.08
CA GLY A 806 -22.16 -3.26 10.02
C GLY A 806 -20.79 -3.28 9.36
N PHE A 807 -20.45 -4.41 8.75
CA PHE A 807 -19.16 -4.60 8.08
C PHE A 807 -18.86 -3.59 6.98
N PRO A 808 -19.82 -3.22 6.09
CA PRO A 808 -19.56 -2.17 5.10
C PRO A 808 -19.17 -0.83 5.73
N ASN A 809 -19.75 -0.52 6.89
CA ASN A 809 -19.53 0.72 7.63
C ASN A 809 -18.14 0.72 8.27
N VAL A 810 -17.74 -0.42 8.83
CA VAL A 810 -16.40 -0.65 9.39
C VAL A 810 -15.34 -0.52 8.30
N THR A 811 -15.55 -1.15 7.14
CA THR A 811 -14.58 -1.07 6.03
C THR A 811 -14.43 0.36 5.53
N ALA A 812 -15.54 1.12 5.45
CA ALA A 812 -15.53 2.50 4.97
C ALA A 812 -14.81 3.47 5.90
N ILE A 813 -15.01 3.39 7.22
CA ILE A 813 -14.36 4.31 8.18
C ILE A 813 -12.84 4.10 8.25
N CYS A 814 -12.39 2.88 7.97
CA CYS A 814 -10.97 2.52 8.01
C CYS A 814 -10.23 2.82 6.70
N MET A 815 -10.91 3.28 5.65
CA MET A 815 -10.26 3.71 4.41
C MET A 815 -9.40 4.95 4.66
N THR A 816 -8.13 4.85 4.29
CA THR A 816 -7.15 5.94 4.45
C THR A 816 -6.57 6.37 3.11
N ASP A 817 -6.23 7.66 3.03
CA ASP A 817 -5.44 8.21 1.93
C ASP A 817 -4.00 7.69 2.00
N GLU A 818 -3.22 7.92 0.96
CA GLU A 818 -1.82 7.56 0.86
C GLU A 818 -0.99 8.08 2.03
N PHE A 819 -1.42 9.12 2.74
CA PHE A 819 -0.76 9.69 3.94
C PHE A 819 -1.22 9.08 5.27
N GLY A 820 -2.04 8.02 5.24
CA GLY A 820 -2.59 7.39 6.44
C GLY A 820 -3.68 8.21 7.14
N LYS A 821 -4.20 9.25 6.49
CA LYS A 821 -5.34 10.04 7.01
C LYS A 821 -6.65 9.35 6.63
N PRO A 822 -7.60 9.16 7.56
CA PRO A 822 -8.88 8.56 7.24
C PRO A 822 -9.70 9.50 6.34
N TYR A 823 -10.35 8.94 5.32
CA TYR A 823 -11.23 9.72 4.45
C TYR A 823 -12.51 10.16 5.16
N LEU A 824 -13.04 9.30 6.02
CA LEU A 824 -14.24 9.54 6.80
C LEU A 824 -13.89 9.71 8.28
N THR A 825 -14.69 10.52 8.97
CA THR A 825 -14.67 10.63 10.44
C THR A 825 -15.98 10.09 10.99
N VAL A 826 -16.03 9.61 12.23
CA VAL A 826 -17.28 9.17 12.87
C VAL A 826 -18.32 10.29 12.83
N GLY A 827 -17.91 11.56 13.01
CA GLY A 827 -18.83 12.70 12.88
C GLY A 827 -19.48 12.78 11.50
N THR A 828 -18.72 12.56 10.42
CA THR A 828 -19.27 12.48 9.06
C THR A 828 -20.17 11.26 8.89
N PHE A 829 -19.79 10.13 9.51
CA PHE A 829 -20.56 8.90 9.45
C PHE A 829 -21.92 9.04 10.14
N ILE A 830 -21.98 9.56 11.38
CA ILE A 830 -23.23 9.75 12.13
C ILE A 830 -24.15 10.72 11.40
N THR A 831 -23.63 11.87 10.98
CA THR A 831 -24.44 12.93 10.35
C THR A 831 -25.04 12.53 8.99
N ARG A 832 -24.55 11.48 8.34
CA ARG A 832 -25.08 10.99 7.05
C ARG A 832 -25.70 9.60 7.15
N GLY A 833 -25.13 8.73 7.96
CA GLY A 833 -25.60 7.38 8.24
C GLY A 833 -26.92 7.35 9.00
N VAL A 834 -27.11 8.21 10.02
CA VAL A 834 -28.37 8.27 10.77
C VAL A 834 -29.54 8.73 9.88
N PRO A 835 -29.43 9.85 9.11
CA PRO A 835 -30.47 10.21 8.15
C PRO A 835 -30.74 9.12 7.10
N SER A 836 -29.69 8.45 6.60
CA SER A 836 -29.85 7.35 5.65
C SER A 836 -30.61 6.18 6.25
N SER A 837 -30.38 5.88 7.54
CA SER A 837 -31.10 4.84 8.29
C SER A 837 -32.58 5.21 8.48
N ILE A 838 -32.88 6.49 8.73
CA ILE A 838 -34.25 7.00 8.85
C ILE A 838 -34.98 6.95 7.50
N ILE A 839 -34.31 7.33 6.40
CA ILE A 839 -34.84 7.18 5.05
C ILE A 839 -35.15 5.70 4.79
N ALA A 840 -34.25 4.81 5.20
CA ALA A 840 -34.44 3.37 5.01
C ALA A 840 -35.61 2.81 5.79
N TYR A 841 -35.71 3.20 7.06
CA TYR A 841 -36.84 2.88 7.92
C TYR A 841 -38.17 3.34 7.32
N ALA A 842 -38.25 4.60 6.86
CA ALA A 842 -39.47 5.14 6.27
C ALA A 842 -39.93 4.35 5.04
N ILE A 843 -39.01 3.93 4.17
CA ILE A 843 -39.35 3.14 2.97
C ILE A 843 -39.77 1.72 3.34
N ILE A 844 -39.07 1.06 4.26
CA ILE A 844 -39.40 -0.33 4.66
C ILE A 844 -40.78 -0.36 5.32
N VAL A 845 -41.07 0.57 6.22
CA VAL A 845 -42.37 0.66 6.92
C VAL A 845 -43.50 1.16 6.01
N SER A 846 -43.20 1.86 4.91
CA SER A 846 -44.24 2.30 3.95
C SER A 846 -44.35 1.39 2.73
N VAL A 847 -43.40 1.46 1.81
CA VAL A 847 -43.37 0.70 0.55
C VAL A 847 -43.22 -0.79 0.81
N GLY A 848 -42.32 -1.18 1.73
CA GLY A 848 -42.15 -2.59 2.12
C GLY A 848 -43.45 -3.16 2.69
N TYR A 849 -44.03 -2.48 3.69
CA TYR A 849 -45.31 -2.84 4.29
C TYR A 849 -46.45 -2.92 3.26
N ALA A 850 -46.59 -1.91 2.41
CA ALA A 850 -47.63 -1.88 1.38
C ALA A 850 -47.47 -3.03 0.37
N THR A 851 -46.24 -3.32 -0.06
CA THR A 851 -45.94 -4.41 -0.98
C THR A 851 -46.24 -5.77 -0.34
N MET A 852 -45.85 -5.96 0.92
CA MET A 852 -46.17 -7.17 1.68
C MET A 852 -47.68 -7.36 1.84
N ARG A 853 -48.43 -6.29 2.12
CA ARG A 853 -49.89 -6.35 2.22
C ARG A 853 -50.57 -6.64 0.88
N LEU A 854 -50.06 -6.07 -0.22
CA LEU A 854 -50.61 -6.28 -1.56
C LEU A 854 -50.49 -7.72 -2.05
N ILE A 855 -49.42 -8.42 -1.66
CA ILE A 855 -49.20 -9.83 -2.03
C ILE A 855 -49.75 -10.82 -0.99
N ASN A 856 -50.49 -10.35 0.02
CA ASN A 856 -50.96 -11.11 1.17
C ASN A 856 -49.82 -11.93 1.81
N PHE A 857 -48.71 -11.26 2.08
CA PHE A 857 -47.49 -11.87 2.58
C PHE A 857 -47.61 -12.41 4.01
#